data_AF-A0AAF0MD45-F1
#
_entry.id   AF-A0AAF0MD45-F1
#
_cell.length_a   1.000
_cell.length_b   1.000
_cell.length_c   1.000
_cell.angle_alpha   90.00
_cell.angle_beta   90.00
_cell.angle_gamma   90.00
#
_symmetry.space_group_name_H-M   'P 1'
#
loop_
_entity.id
_entity.type
_entity.pdbx_description
1 polymer ?
#
loop_
_entity_poly.entity_id
_entity_poly.type
_entity_poly.pdbx_seq_one_letter_code
_entity_poly.pdbx_strand_id
1 'polypeptide(L)'
;MNTSHTTGTAGATTRRRLGAGAALATAGVLVALSVPSAAVAADGDTTIDIVDVNDFHGRIESEGTAADKAAGAAKLAGVVQSYREANPNTIFASVGDNVGASTFTSLIQQDSPTIDALNAMDLDVSAIGNHELDKGQDDLTGRIEDRADWPYVSANIVKAGTTDPAFTPYSIVEKGGVKVGFIGATTEDLIPGLVSPGGVEGLAMAPIVSQVNRYAEQLTDGKDDNGEADVLVLLVHEGATTSALTDATGTGAFGKITSGVSSKVSAIVSAHTHATYNHSIAGPDGTKRPVIQAGSYGVNLGHLQLTVDADKQLTGITSSVTPVNEDKRVPADTTSVTEVSDIVTAAKAVADVKGGEKLGEITGDLRRAVQSDRKAENRGGESVLGNYIAEVQRSATERNGSQVAFMNPGGLRTDMVYASSGAGDPDGTVTYKEAALVQPFANTLVTKDMTGQQIKNALEQQWQPDGLERPFLKLGVSDGFAYTYDPSKGRGERITAMTLDGEAIALTDTLKVTVNSFLSTGGDNFAAFATGTNVADSGQVDLQAQVDYFLANPKVTPPVDQRAVGVTVTPTPAGGFQPGDAIELDLSSLVFSSEDPAKAGTVSVTADGKELASSAIDPTITDKNDEQGRATLTVTVPEIEAPAARAAARTAGSVSLAAVAEPVATTDAPLVVTLPGGQTVTLAVTIPVAAAVDPTDPTDPTDPTDPVDPTPAPTPNPGGGVIPGPGAGDGDDAGIGGVGGTDDDPRAGGDLAYTGADLTAPAIAAGLLLLAGITALVVLRRNRARRAATVLTD
;
A
#
# COMPACT_ATOMS: atom_id res chain seq x y z
N MET A 1 -13.44 50.58 93.68
CA MET A 1 -12.36 50.08 94.57
C MET A 1 -11.10 49.99 93.73
N ASN A 2 -10.02 50.52 94.28
CA ASN A 2 -8.87 51.10 93.57
C ASN A 2 -7.56 50.35 93.96
N THR A 3 -6.46 50.66 93.25
CA THR A 3 -5.04 50.31 93.54
C THR A 3 -4.56 48.93 93.04
N SER A 4 -3.36 48.71 92.50
CA SER A 4 -2.12 49.50 92.36
C SER A 4 -1.05 48.72 91.53
N HIS A 5 -0.09 49.44 90.91
CA HIS A 5 1.37 49.22 90.75
C HIS A 5 1.95 47.83 90.30
N THR A 6 3.11 47.60 89.64
CA THR A 6 4.23 48.32 88.98
C THR A 6 5.20 47.24 88.41
N THR A 7 5.78 47.49 87.22
CA THR A 7 7.15 47.20 86.68
C THR A 7 8.13 46.21 87.37
N GLY A 8 8.90 45.43 86.57
CA GLY A 8 10.21 44.88 86.96
C GLY A 8 10.87 43.91 85.95
N THR A 9 12.11 44.20 85.56
CA THR A 9 13.03 43.52 84.60
C THR A 9 14.01 42.50 85.23
N ALA A 10 14.78 41.78 84.36
CA ALA A 10 16.01 40.94 84.57
C ALA A 10 15.74 39.41 84.57
N GLY A 11 16.58 38.50 84.05
CA GLY A 11 17.94 38.53 83.49
C GLY A 11 18.70 37.22 83.83
N ALA A 12 19.38 36.61 82.83
CA ALA A 12 20.50 35.62 82.88
C ALA A 12 20.22 34.15 83.32
N THR A 13 20.78 33.09 82.68
CA THR A 13 22.22 32.74 82.72
C THR A 13 22.67 31.59 81.77
N THR A 14 23.69 31.89 80.95
CA THR A 14 24.99 31.20 80.65
C THR A 14 25.23 29.71 80.25
N ARG A 15 25.92 29.58 79.09
CA ARG A 15 27.24 28.93 78.76
C ARG A 15 27.38 27.41 78.46
N ARG A 16 27.93 27.10 77.27
CA ARG A 16 29.27 26.48 77.07
C ARG A 16 29.79 26.62 75.62
N ARG A 17 31.13 26.74 75.50
CA ARG A 17 31.96 26.85 74.28
C ARG A 17 32.48 25.48 73.82
N LEU A 18 33.13 25.48 72.64
CA LEU A 18 33.94 24.45 71.94
C LEU A 18 33.15 23.79 70.80
N GLY A 19 33.63 23.62 69.58
CA GLY A 19 34.94 23.80 68.95
C GLY A 19 34.80 23.44 67.46
N ALA A 20 35.78 23.83 66.66
CA ALA A 20 35.77 23.79 65.20
C ALA A 20 35.70 22.37 64.58
N GLY A 21 35.20 22.32 63.33
CA GLY A 21 35.73 21.43 62.30
C GLY A 21 34.74 20.43 61.69
N ALA A 22 34.19 20.77 60.52
CA ALA A 22 34.22 19.93 59.31
C ALA A 22 33.45 20.65 58.20
N ALA A 23 34.19 21.10 57.18
CA ALA A 23 33.64 21.58 55.93
C ALA A 23 33.12 20.38 55.12
N LEU A 24 31.86 20.43 54.70
CA LEU A 24 31.40 19.74 53.49
C LEU A 24 30.87 20.82 52.54
N ALA A 25 31.58 21.01 51.45
CA ALA A 25 31.16 21.81 50.33
C ALA A 25 30.00 21.10 49.61
N THR A 26 28.80 21.65 49.69
CA THR A 26 27.73 21.38 48.73
C THR A 26 27.71 22.52 47.72
N ALA A 27 28.35 22.28 46.57
CA ALA A 27 28.10 23.04 45.37
C ALA A 27 26.61 22.85 45.00
N GLY A 28 25.81 23.89 45.23
CA GLY A 28 24.45 23.96 44.71
C GLY A 28 24.51 24.10 43.19
N VAL A 29 24.36 22.97 42.50
CA VAL A 29 24.00 22.99 41.08
C VAL A 29 22.56 23.49 41.00
N LEU A 30 22.41 24.77 40.67
CA LEU A 30 21.17 25.32 40.13
C LEU A 30 20.96 24.64 38.77
N VAL A 31 20.22 23.53 38.76
CA VAL A 31 19.60 23.03 37.53
C VAL A 31 18.49 24.04 37.21
N ALA A 32 18.81 25.01 36.36
CA ALA A 32 17.80 25.77 35.65
C ALA A 32 17.02 24.76 34.80
N LEU A 33 15.86 24.34 35.29
CA LEU A 33 14.86 23.66 34.48
C LEU A 33 14.43 24.67 33.42
N SER A 34 15.02 24.56 32.23
CA SER A 34 14.51 25.20 31.02
C SER A 34 13.19 24.50 30.68
N VAL A 35 12.13 24.92 31.37
CA VAL A 35 10.76 24.73 30.88
C VAL A 35 10.71 25.46 29.55
N PRO A 36 10.29 24.85 28.44
CA PRO A 36 9.96 25.61 27.24
C PRO A 36 8.92 26.63 27.67
N SER A 37 9.28 27.90 27.64
CA SER A 37 8.29 28.95 27.82
C SER A 37 7.37 28.82 26.62
N ALA A 38 6.18 28.25 26.81
CA ALA A 38 5.08 28.55 25.91
C ALA A 38 5.03 30.09 25.89
N ALA A 39 5.29 30.68 24.73
CA ALA A 39 5.15 32.11 24.57
C ALA A 39 3.69 32.42 24.92
N VAL A 40 3.48 33.05 26.07
CA VAL A 40 2.17 33.59 26.41
C VAL A 40 1.97 34.68 25.38
N ALA A 41 0.97 34.52 24.51
CA ALA A 41 0.63 35.50 23.48
C ALA A 41 0.60 36.90 24.13
N ALA A 42 1.28 37.85 23.52
CA ALA A 42 1.34 39.21 24.04
C ALA A 42 -0.06 39.83 24.01
N ASP A 43 -0.28 40.85 24.83
CA ASP A 43 -1.56 41.56 24.86
C ASP A 43 -1.83 42.19 23.47
N GLY A 44 -2.88 41.73 22.78
CA GLY A 44 -3.21 42.12 21.41
C GLY A 44 -2.94 41.08 20.32
N ASP A 45 -2.24 39.98 20.63
CA ASP A 45 -2.04 38.87 19.70
C ASP A 45 -3.35 38.10 19.47
N THR A 46 -3.54 37.63 18.24
CA THR A 46 -4.66 36.78 17.83
C THR A 46 -4.16 35.36 17.56
N THR A 47 -4.76 34.38 18.23
CA THR A 47 -4.54 32.96 17.92
C THR A 47 -5.59 32.47 16.94
N ILE A 48 -5.14 31.90 15.81
CA ILE A 48 -6.00 31.22 14.82
C ILE A 48 -5.68 29.73 14.86
N ASP A 49 -6.70 28.89 15.01
CA ASP A 49 -6.54 27.45 14.80
C ASP A 49 -7.05 27.10 13.40
N ILE A 50 -6.26 26.37 12.63
CA ILE A 50 -6.69 25.74 11.38
C ILE A 50 -6.67 24.24 11.64
N VAL A 51 -7.84 23.62 11.59
CA VAL A 51 -7.96 22.17 11.66
C VAL A 51 -8.33 21.64 10.30
N ASP A 52 -7.73 20.52 9.91
CA ASP A 52 -7.88 20.00 8.57
C ASP A 52 -8.14 18.49 8.53
N VAL A 53 -8.84 18.10 7.48
CA VAL A 53 -8.93 16.73 6.98
C VAL A 53 -8.53 16.70 5.52
N ASN A 54 -8.12 15.54 5.05
CA ASN A 54 -7.85 15.28 3.65
C ASN A 54 -8.30 13.86 3.29
N ASP A 55 -8.59 13.63 2.00
CA ASP A 55 -8.96 12.30 1.49
C ASP A 55 -10.10 11.67 2.31
N PHE A 56 -11.14 12.46 2.61
CA PHE A 56 -12.26 12.02 3.45
C PHE A 56 -13.10 10.94 2.75
N HIS A 57 -13.16 10.97 1.41
CA HIS A 57 -13.78 9.97 0.54
C HIS A 57 -15.13 9.45 1.04
N GLY A 58 -16.01 10.33 1.52
CA GLY A 58 -17.32 9.93 2.02
C GLY A 58 -17.32 8.85 3.11
N ARG A 59 -16.29 8.76 3.98
CA ARG A 59 -16.31 7.90 5.17
C ARG A 59 -17.14 8.53 6.29
N ILE A 60 -18.44 8.71 6.02
CA ILE A 60 -19.37 9.37 6.94
C ILE A 60 -19.76 8.46 8.12
N GLU A 61 -19.67 7.15 7.94
CA GLU A 61 -19.91 6.16 8.99
C GLU A 61 -18.62 5.85 9.79
N SER A 62 -18.79 5.50 11.06
CA SER A 62 -17.67 5.05 11.90
C SER A 62 -17.32 3.60 11.61
N GLU A 63 -16.03 3.31 11.43
CA GLU A 63 -15.48 1.96 11.32
C GLU A 63 -15.09 1.36 12.69
N GLY A 64 -15.42 2.06 13.78
CA GLY A 64 -15.07 1.70 15.15
C GLY A 64 -14.31 2.81 15.87
N THR A 65 -13.83 2.50 17.07
CA THR A 65 -13.19 3.47 17.99
C THR A 65 -11.68 3.31 18.10
N ALA A 66 -11.07 2.44 17.28
CA ALA A 66 -9.62 2.27 17.27
C ALA A 66 -8.94 3.43 16.52
N ALA A 67 -7.70 3.75 16.89
CA ALA A 67 -6.98 4.90 16.37
C ALA A 67 -6.72 4.85 14.85
N ASP A 68 -6.63 3.65 14.29
CA ASP A 68 -6.36 3.36 12.87
C ASP A 68 -7.65 3.19 12.03
N LYS A 69 -8.82 3.53 12.60
CA LYS A 69 -10.13 3.39 11.94
C LYS A 69 -10.76 4.73 11.67
N ALA A 70 -11.52 4.82 10.57
CA ALA A 70 -12.27 6.02 10.26
C ALA A 70 -13.26 6.32 11.40
N ALA A 71 -13.17 7.53 11.96
CA ALA A 71 -13.97 7.92 13.11
C ALA A 71 -15.45 8.15 12.75
N GLY A 72 -15.74 8.42 11.47
CA GLY A 72 -17.05 8.82 10.97
C GLY A 72 -17.33 10.32 11.20
N ALA A 73 -18.26 10.86 10.42
CA ALA A 73 -18.54 12.29 10.37
C ALA A 73 -19.03 12.85 11.72
N ALA A 74 -19.84 12.11 12.48
CA ALA A 74 -20.37 12.58 13.75
C ALA A 74 -19.28 12.78 14.82
N LYS A 75 -18.27 11.88 14.88
CA LYS A 75 -17.15 12.03 15.80
C LYS A 75 -16.24 13.18 15.36
N LEU A 76 -15.98 13.31 14.07
CA LEU A 76 -15.24 14.44 13.50
C LEU A 76 -15.91 15.78 13.84
N ALA A 77 -17.23 15.89 13.63
CA ALA A 77 -18.03 17.07 13.98
C ALA A 77 -17.84 17.46 15.46
N GLY A 78 -17.84 16.48 16.36
CA GLY A 78 -17.64 16.74 17.79
C GLY A 78 -16.24 17.27 18.11
N VAL A 79 -15.22 16.77 17.42
CA VAL A 79 -13.83 17.22 17.58
C VAL A 79 -13.64 18.64 17.02
N VAL A 80 -14.17 18.92 15.82
CA VAL A 80 -14.14 20.27 15.21
C VAL A 80 -14.88 21.28 16.08
N GLN A 81 -16.08 20.93 16.56
CA GLN A 81 -16.85 21.80 17.46
C GLN A 81 -16.10 22.07 18.76
N SER A 82 -15.39 21.07 19.31
CA SER A 82 -14.56 21.27 20.51
C SER A 82 -13.40 22.24 20.28
N TYR A 83 -12.84 22.34 19.07
CA TYR A 83 -11.87 23.39 18.74
C TYR A 83 -12.52 24.76 18.70
N ARG A 84 -13.69 24.89 18.05
CA ARG A 84 -14.42 26.17 17.98
C ARG A 84 -14.82 26.70 19.35
N GLU A 85 -15.20 25.83 20.28
CA GLU A 85 -15.51 26.22 21.66
C GLU A 85 -14.27 26.68 22.43
N ALA A 86 -13.13 26.03 22.21
CA ALA A 86 -11.87 26.40 22.84
C ALA A 86 -11.29 27.70 22.25
N ASN A 87 -11.44 27.90 20.94
CA ASN A 87 -11.03 29.08 20.22
C ASN A 87 -12.04 29.45 19.12
N PRO A 88 -12.80 30.55 19.27
CA PRO A 88 -13.77 30.99 18.26
C PRO A 88 -13.12 31.39 16.92
N ASN A 89 -11.81 31.62 16.91
CA ASN A 89 -11.04 31.86 15.69
C ASN A 89 -10.51 30.55 15.07
N THR A 90 -11.34 29.51 15.04
CA THR A 90 -11.03 28.24 14.38
C THR A 90 -11.54 28.26 12.94
N ILE A 91 -10.71 27.80 12.01
CA ILE A 91 -11.02 27.53 10.61
C ILE A 91 -10.98 26.02 10.42
N PHE A 92 -12.02 25.45 9.81
CA PHE A 92 -12.02 24.06 9.37
C PHE A 92 -11.75 24.02 7.86
N ALA A 93 -10.65 23.39 7.46
CA ALA A 93 -10.25 23.28 6.06
C ALA A 93 -10.26 21.81 5.60
N SER A 94 -10.41 21.61 4.30
CA SER A 94 -10.16 20.33 3.66
C SER A 94 -9.13 20.47 2.54
N VAL A 95 -8.39 19.42 2.25
CA VAL A 95 -7.38 19.39 1.19
C VAL A 95 -7.83 18.52 0.01
N GLY A 96 -9.14 18.47 -0.24
CA GLY A 96 -9.72 17.75 -1.38
C GLY A 96 -9.95 16.26 -1.11
N ASP A 97 -10.51 15.60 -2.12
CA ASP A 97 -11.02 14.22 -2.07
C ASP A 97 -11.98 14.01 -0.89
N ASN A 98 -12.89 14.96 -0.71
CA ASN A 98 -14.00 14.80 0.23
C ASN A 98 -14.99 13.78 -0.31
N VAL A 99 -15.18 13.77 -1.63
CA VAL A 99 -16.07 12.89 -2.38
C VAL A 99 -15.27 11.91 -3.23
N GLY A 100 -15.94 10.97 -3.89
CA GLY A 100 -15.28 9.94 -4.70
C GLY A 100 -14.42 8.99 -3.87
N ALA A 101 -13.99 7.87 -4.47
CA ALA A 101 -13.51 6.69 -3.75
C ALA A 101 -14.38 6.27 -2.56
N SER A 102 -15.68 6.57 -2.59
CA SER A 102 -16.53 6.59 -1.39
C SER A 102 -17.05 5.24 -0.94
N THR A 103 -17.23 5.10 0.37
CA THR A 103 -17.97 3.95 0.93
C THR A 103 -19.42 3.93 0.43
N PHE A 104 -20.02 2.75 0.41
CA PHE A 104 -21.31 2.49 -0.24
C PHE A 104 -22.41 3.52 0.12
N THR A 105 -22.55 3.87 1.40
CA THR A 105 -23.59 4.79 1.87
C THR A 105 -23.50 6.16 1.22
N SER A 106 -22.29 6.70 1.06
CA SER A 106 -22.07 7.97 0.34
C SER A 106 -22.12 7.77 -1.18
N LEU A 107 -21.44 6.74 -1.70
CA LEU A 107 -21.33 6.46 -3.13
C LEU A 107 -22.70 6.32 -3.82
N ILE A 108 -23.62 5.56 -3.23
CA ILE A 108 -24.95 5.29 -3.80
C ILE A 108 -25.87 6.52 -3.83
N GLN A 109 -25.46 7.59 -3.15
CA GLN A 109 -26.12 8.90 -3.11
C GLN A 109 -25.27 9.99 -3.75
N GLN A 110 -24.29 9.60 -4.56
CA GLN A 110 -23.38 10.50 -5.26
C GLN A 110 -22.69 11.49 -4.29
N ASP A 111 -22.35 11.03 -3.09
CA ASP A 111 -21.69 11.84 -2.05
C ASP A 111 -22.48 13.04 -1.53
N SER A 112 -23.76 13.18 -1.88
CA SER A 112 -24.61 14.25 -1.36
C SER A 112 -24.62 14.28 0.19
N PRO A 113 -24.73 13.14 0.90
CA PRO A 113 -24.68 13.14 2.36
C PRO A 113 -23.30 13.51 2.94
N THR A 114 -22.23 13.26 2.19
CA THR A 114 -20.87 13.67 2.58
C THR A 114 -20.77 15.19 2.59
N ILE A 115 -21.26 15.83 1.52
CA ILE A 115 -21.28 17.29 1.41
C ILE A 115 -22.18 17.90 2.50
N ASP A 116 -23.36 17.31 2.73
CA ASP A 116 -24.27 17.77 3.79
C ASP A 116 -23.64 17.70 5.18
N ALA A 117 -22.92 16.61 5.47
CA ALA A 117 -22.23 16.46 6.75
C ALA A 117 -21.14 17.53 6.92
N LEU A 118 -20.39 17.85 5.87
CA LEU A 118 -19.36 18.90 5.89
C LEU A 118 -19.97 20.31 5.98
N ASN A 119 -21.11 20.56 5.34
CA ASN A 119 -21.88 21.80 5.51
C ASN A 119 -22.33 21.97 6.97
N ALA A 120 -22.90 20.94 7.58
CA ALA A 120 -23.30 20.95 8.99
C ALA A 120 -22.12 21.06 9.97
N MET A 121 -20.89 20.82 9.49
CA MET A 121 -19.64 21.08 10.22
C MET A 121 -19.06 22.48 9.90
N ASP A 122 -19.76 23.34 9.16
CA ASP A 122 -19.30 24.65 8.68
C ASP A 122 -17.87 24.59 8.10
N LEU A 123 -17.61 23.69 7.14
CA LEU A 123 -16.31 23.67 6.45
C LEU A 123 -16.07 25.05 5.81
N ASP A 124 -14.90 25.66 6.03
CA ASP A 124 -14.64 27.04 5.60
C ASP A 124 -14.02 27.10 4.18
N VAL A 125 -13.25 26.07 3.77
CA VAL A 125 -12.59 26.00 2.46
C VAL A 125 -12.14 24.56 2.15
N SER A 126 -12.12 24.18 0.86
CA SER A 126 -11.48 22.94 0.41
C SER A 126 -10.59 23.16 -0.80
N ALA A 127 -9.44 22.49 -0.88
CA ALA A 127 -8.80 22.29 -2.19
C ALA A 127 -9.65 21.37 -3.08
N ILE A 128 -9.46 21.44 -4.39
CA ILE A 128 -9.95 20.43 -5.35
C ILE A 128 -8.92 19.30 -5.39
N GLY A 129 -9.34 18.09 -5.03
CA GLY A 129 -8.61 16.85 -5.28
C GLY A 129 -8.99 16.22 -6.61
N ASN A 130 -8.40 15.06 -6.92
CA ASN A 130 -8.71 14.39 -8.18
C ASN A 130 -10.11 13.78 -8.19
N HIS A 131 -10.60 13.29 -7.05
CA HIS A 131 -11.89 12.61 -6.97
C HIS A 131 -13.09 13.56 -7.03
N GLU A 132 -12.89 14.85 -6.78
CA GLU A 132 -13.89 15.88 -7.12
C GLU A 132 -14.21 15.94 -8.63
N LEU A 133 -13.31 15.42 -9.48
CA LEU A 133 -13.42 15.42 -10.94
C LEU A 133 -13.69 14.03 -11.55
N ASP A 134 -14.00 13.01 -10.72
CA ASP A 134 -14.30 11.63 -11.18
C ASP A 134 -15.38 11.61 -12.26
N LYS A 135 -16.42 12.42 -12.09
CA LYS A 135 -17.57 12.55 -12.99
C LYS A 135 -17.46 13.74 -13.95
N GLY A 136 -16.28 14.37 -14.00
CA GLY A 136 -15.97 15.52 -14.85
C GLY A 136 -16.29 16.88 -14.23
N GLN A 137 -15.80 17.93 -14.89
CA GLN A 137 -15.91 19.32 -14.43
C GLN A 137 -17.35 19.83 -14.31
N ASP A 138 -18.27 19.31 -15.13
CA ASP A 138 -19.69 19.69 -15.08
C ASP A 138 -20.36 19.18 -13.80
N ASP A 139 -19.94 18.01 -13.31
CA ASP A 139 -20.44 17.46 -12.04
C ASP A 139 -19.88 18.23 -10.84
N LEU A 140 -18.59 18.61 -10.90
CA LEU A 140 -17.98 19.49 -9.90
C LEU A 140 -18.74 20.82 -9.81
N THR A 141 -18.84 21.55 -10.93
CA THR A 141 -19.42 22.90 -10.94
C THR A 141 -20.94 22.95 -10.83
N GLY A 142 -21.66 21.91 -11.27
CA GLY A 142 -23.13 21.90 -11.32
C GLY A 142 -23.82 21.05 -10.25
N ARG A 143 -23.09 20.27 -9.46
CA ARG A 143 -23.67 19.43 -8.39
C ARG A 143 -22.90 19.52 -7.09
N ILE A 144 -21.57 19.41 -7.13
CA ILE A 144 -20.74 19.41 -5.92
C ILE A 144 -20.63 20.84 -5.37
N GLU A 145 -20.18 21.81 -6.17
CA GLU A 145 -20.06 23.21 -5.78
C GLU A 145 -21.43 23.84 -5.46
N ASP A 146 -22.46 23.52 -6.25
CA ASP A 146 -23.84 24.00 -6.01
C ASP A 146 -24.44 23.50 -4.69
N ARG A 147 -23.92 22.41 -4.12
CA ARG A 147 -24.36 21.85 -2.83
C ARG A 147 -23.45 22.25 -1.66
N ALA A 148 -22.18 22.55 -1.93
CA ALA A 148 -21.21 22.89 -0.90
C ALA A 148 -21.40 24.35 -0.44
N ASP A 149 -21.44 24.55 0.89
CA ASP A 149 -21.51 25.88 1.49
C ASP A 149 -20.13 26.56 1.59
N TRP A 150 -19.08 25.91 1.06
CA TRP A 150 -17.69 26.36 1.06
C TRP A 150 -17.14 26.51 -0.37
N PRO A 151 -16.13 27.37 -0.58
CA PRO A 151 -15.44 27.47 -1.85
C PRO A 151 -14.44 26.32 -2.03
N TYR A 152 -14.46 25.72 -3.22
CA TYR A 152 -13.38 24.88 -3.71
C TYR A 152 -12.28 25.73 -4.37
N VAL A 153 -11.01 25.40 -4.10
CA VAL A 153 -9.86 26.15 -4.63
C VAL A 153 -8.86 25.27 -5.38
N SER A 154 -8.42 25.71 -6.57
CA SER A 154 -7.27 25.18 -7.29
C SER A 154 -6.71 26.20 -8.26
N ALA A 155 -5.45 26.59 -8.06
CA ALA A 155 -4.76 27.58 -8.88
C ALA A 155 -4.13 27.00 -10.15
N ASN A 156 -3.92 25.68 -10.20
CA ASN A 156 -3.12 25.05 -11.24
C ASN A 156 -3.91 24.17 -12.21
N ILE A 157 -5.22 23.99 -12.00
CA ILE A 157 -6.12 23.55 -13.06
C ILE A 157 -6.46 24.78 -13.91
N VAL A 158 -5.97 24.81 -15.14
CA VAL A 158 -6.05 25.97 -16.04
C VAL A 158 -6.83 25.65 -17.31
N LYS A 159 -7.29 26.70 -18.00
CA LYS A 159 -7.88 26.55 -19.33
C LYS A 159 -6.79 26.15 -20.32
N ALA A 160 -7.06 25.13 -21.14
CA ALA A 160 -6.10 24.59 -22.09
C ALA A 160 -5.50 25.70 -22.99
N GLY A 161 -4.18 25.70 -23.12
CA GLY A 161 -3.43 26.70 -23.90
C GLY A 161 -3.20 28.04 -23.19
N THR A 162 -3.57 28.17 -21.91
CA THR A 162 -3.35 29.39 -21.10
C THR A 162 -2.72 29.07 -19.75
N THR A 163 -2.43 30.11 -18.95
CA THR A 163 -2.09 29.98 -17.53
C THR A 163 -3.20 30.53 -16.62
N ASP A 164 -4.39 30.79 -17.18
CA ASP A 164 -5.53 31.32 -16.46
C ASP A 164 -6.26 30.17 -15.77
N PRO A 165 -6.57 30.30 -14.47
CA PRO A 165 -7.22 29.23 -13.73
C PRO A 165 -8.61 28.96 -14.29
N ALA A 166 -8.98 27.68 -14.33
CA ALA A 166 -10.33 27.24 -14.70
C ALA A 166 -11.30 27.35 -13.51
N PHE A 167 -10.79 27.26 -12.29
CA PHE A 167 -11.52 27.33 -11.03
C PHE A 167 -11.03 28.49 -10.15
N THR A 168 -11.67 28.71 -9.00
CA THR A 168 -11.22 29.71 -8.03
C THR A 168 -9.81 29.35 -7.53
N PRO A 169 -8.79 30.23 -7.66
CA PRO A 169 -7.42 29.86 -7.31
C PRO A 169 -7.12 29.89 -5.80
N TYR A 170 -7.86 30.70 -5.05
CA TYR A 170 -7.69 30.90 -3.61
C TYR A 170 -8.98 31.39 -2.93
N SER A 171 -9.04 31.26 -1.61
CA SER A 171 -10.09 31.83 -0.76
C SER A 171 -9.45 32.55 0.43
N ILE A 172 -10.07 33.62 0.93
CA ILE A 172 -9.62 34.35 2.12
C ILE A 172 -10.68 34.18 3.21
N VAL A 173 -10.27 33.66 4.37
CA VAL A 173 -11.11 33.49 5.55
C VAL A 173 -10.64 34.45 6.63
N GLU A 174 -11.53 35.29 7.14
CA GLU A 174 -11.23 36.24 8.22
C GLU A 174 -11.75 35.73 9.57
N LYS A 175 -10.86 35.62 10.57
CA LYS A 175 -11.20 35.28 11.96
C LYS A 175 -10.40 36.17 12.90
N GLY A 176 -11.02 36.71 13.96
CA GLY A 176 -10.33 37.62 14.89
C GLY A 176 -9.73 38.87 14.23
N GLY A 177 -10.25 39.28 13.06
CA GLY A 177 -9.69 40.35 12.25
C GLY A 177 -8.37 40.01 11.54
N VAL A 178 -7.96 38.75 11.48
CA VAL A 178 -6.82 38.25 10.71
C VAL A 178 -7.35 37.56 9.46
N LYS A 179 -6.81 37.91 8.30
CA LYS A 179 -7.14 37.33 6.99
C LYS A 179 -6.18 36.20 6.65
N VAL A 180 -6.67 34.98 6.62
CA VAL A 180 -5.91 33.80 6.19
C VAL A 180 -6.26 33.48 4.74
N GLY A 181 -5.27 33.57 3.85
CA GLY A 181 -5.41 33.21 2.44
C GLY A 181 -5.04 31.75 2.20
N PHE A 182 -5.98 30.99 1.65
CA PHE A 182 -5.81 29.60 1.27
C PHE A 182 -5.65 29.49 -0.24
N ILE A 183 -4.45 29.18 -0.71
CA ILE A 183 -4.18 28.92 -2.14
C ILE A 183 -4.36 27.42 -2.36
N GLY A 184 -5.17 27.06 -3.36
CA GLY A 184 -5.41 25.66 -3.71
C GLY A 184 -4.46 25.16 -4.81
N ALA A 185 -4.12 23.89 -4.79
CA ALA A 185 -3.47 23.21 -5.92
C ALA A 185 -3.84 21.72 -5.95
N THR A 186 -3.82 21.13 -7.14
CA THR A 186 -4.18 19.73 -7.41
C THR A 186 -3.02 19.04 -8.13
N THR A 187 -2.77 17.76 -7.86
CA THR A 187 -1.68 16.99 -8.49
C THR A 187 -1.63 17.17 -10.02
N GLU A 188 -0.42 17.36 -10.56
CA GLU A 188 -0.21 17.53 -12.00
C GLU A 188 -0.52 16.26 -12.80
N ASP A 189 -0.57 15.10 -12.14
CA ASP A 189 -0.87 13.81 -12.76
C ASP A 189 -2.36 13.65 -13.11
N LEU A 190 -3.23 14.54 -12.60
CA LEU A 190 -4.67 14.56 -12.87
C LEU A 190 -4.99 14.43 -14.36
N ILE A 191 -4.32 15.23 -15.19
CA ILE A 191 -4.48 15.22 -16.65
C ILE A 191 -3.15 14.83 -17.29
N PRO A 192 -3.07 13.70 -18.01
CA PRO A 192 -4.18 12.91 -18.57
C PRO A 192 -4.59 11.67 -17.73
N GLY A 193 -4.06 11.49 -16.52
CA GLY A 193 -3.93 10.16 -15.91
C GLY A 193 -5.07 9.71 -15.00
N LEU A 194 -5.59 10.59 -14.14
CA LEU A 194 -6.38 10.17 -12.97
C LEU A 194 -7.90 10.24 -13.19
N VAL A 195 -8.35 10.97 -14.21
CA VAL A 195 -9.79 11.17 -14.50
C VAL A 195 -10.10 10.92 -15.96
N SER A 196 -11.39 10.75 -16.28
CA SER A 196 -11.79 10.47 -17.68
C SER A 196 -11.43 11.67 -18.58
N PRO A 197 -10.77 11.46 -19.74
CA PRO A 197 -10.38 12.55 -20.64
C PRO A 197 -11.55 13.44 -21.08
N GLY A 198 -12.74 12.85 -21.29
CA GLY A 198 -13.94 13.60 -21.66
C GLY A 198 -14.47 14.51 -20.54
N GLY A 199 -14.29 14.12 -19.27
CA GLY A 199 -14.73 14.91 -18.12
C GLY A 199 -13.91 16.17 -17.88
N VAL A 200 -12.69 16.24 -18.43
CA VAL A 200 -11.76 17.38 -18.29
C VAL A 200 -11.40 18.03 -19.62
N GLU A 201 -12.26 17.86 -20.64
CA GLU A 201 -12.05 18.50 -21.93
C GLU A 201 -11.90 20.02 -21.79
N GLY A 202 -10.89 20.59 -22.47
CA GLY A 202 -10.60 22.04 -22.39
C GLY A 202 -9.83 22.48 -21.15
N LEU A 203 -9.48 21.56 -20.24
CA LEU A 203 -8.62 21.82 -19.08
C LEU A 203 -7.17 21.34 -19.34
N ALA A 204 -6.23 21.88 -18.57
CA ALA A 204 -4.83 21.45 -18.52
C ALA A 204 -4.25 21.69 -17.13
N MET A 205 -3.12 21.05 -16.83
CA MET A 205 -2.36 21.30 -15.60
C MET A 205 -1.23 22.30 -15.86
N ALA A 206 -1.18 23.36 -15.06
CA ALA A 206 -0.04 24.25 -14.96
C ALA A 206 0.88 23.81 -13.80
N PRO A 207 2.19 24.17 -13.83
CA PRO A 207 3.08 23.81 -12.73
C PRO A 207 2.63 24.40 -11.39
N ILE A 208 2.49 23.55 -10.37
CA ILE A 208 1.96 23.93 -9.03
C ILE A 208 2.78 25.09 -8.45
N VAL A 209 4.11 24.95 -8.39
CA VAL A 209 5.00 25.97 -7.83
C VAL A 209 4.83 27.33 -8.51
N SER A 210 4.68 27.34 -9.84
CA SER A 210 4.54 28.58 -10.59
C SER A 210 3.22 29.29 -10.27
N GLN A 211 2.12 28.55 -10.21
CA GLN A 211 0.80 29.14 -9.96
C GLN A 211 0.66 29.55 -8.49
N VAL A 212 1.09 28.72 -7.55
CA VAL A 212 1.07 29.07 -6.12
C VAL A 212 1.88 30.33 -5.87
N ASN A 213 3.08 30.45 -6.46
CA ASN A 213 3.91 31.65 -6.27
C ASN A 213 3.26 32.91 -6.89
N ARG A 214 2.62 32.79 -8.05
CA ARG A 214 1.85 33.88 -8.68
C ARG A 214 0.76 34.41 -7.73
N TYR A 215 -0.03 33.53 -7.14
CA TYR A 215 -1.12 33.93 -6.24
C TYR A 215 -0.62 34.37 -4.87
N ALA A 216 0.48 33.79 -4.37
CA ALA A 216 1.13 34.27 -3.16
C ALA A 216 1.66 35.69 -3.34
N GLU A 217 2.21 36.03 -4.51
CA GLU A 217 2.59 37.41 -4.83
C GLU A 217 1.39 38.33 -4.91
N GLN A 218 0.33 37.92 -5.61
CA GLN A 218 -0.90 38.70 -5.74
C GLN A 218 -1.51 39.03 -4.37
N LEU A 219 -1.65 38.04 -3.48
CA LEU A 219 -2.29 38.19 -2.17
C LEU A 219 -1.47 38.97 -1.12
N THR A 220 -0.27 39.43 -1.50
CA THR A 220 0.66 40.15 -0.62
C THR A 220 1.33 41.34 -1.31
N ASP A 221 0.75 41.85 -2.40
CA ASP A 221 1.32 42.96 -3.16
C ASP A 221 0.84 44.35 -2.70
N GLY A 222 -0.05 44.40 -1.72
CA GLY A 222 -0.58 45.62 -1.12
C GLY A 222 -1.66 46.31 -1.96
N LYS A 223 -2.36 45.56 -2.82
CA LYS A 223 -3.46 46.05 -3.67
C LYS A 223 -4.80 45.46 -3.21
N ASP A 224 -5.50 46.19 -2.35
CA ASP A 224 -6.79 45.79 -1.78
C ASP A 224 -7.84 45.23 -2.77
N ASP A 225 -7.82 45.63 -4.05
CA ASP A 225 -8.75 45.19 -5.10
C ASP A 225 -8.72 43.68 -5.38
N ASN A 226 -7.61 42.99 -5.11
CA ASN A 226 -7.49 41.53 -5.31
C ASN A 226 -7.73 40.71 -4.03
N GLY A 227 -7.96 41.39 -2.90
CA GLY A 227 -7.94 40.82 -1.56
C GLY A 227 -6.51 40.56 -1.05
N GLU A 228 -6.19 41.11 0.12
CA GLU A 228 -4.90 40.88 0.80
C GLU A 228 -5.06 39.86 1.93
N ALA A 229 -4.03 39.04 2.13
CA ALA A 229 -3.95 38.08 3.23
C ALA A 229 -2.79 38.42 4.19
N ASP A 230 -3.05 38.30 5.48
CA ASP A 230 -2.04 38.47 6.53
C ASP A 230 -1.15 37.22 6.65
N VAL A 231 -1.74 36.04 6.44
CA VAL A 231 -1.07 34.74 6.47
C VAL A 231 -1.52 33.91 5.29
N LEU A 232 -0.57 33.27 4.59
CA LEU A 232 -0.85 32.35 3.49
C LEU A 232 -0.63 30.89 3.88
N VAL A 233 -1.59 30.05 3.53
CA VAL A 233 -1.53 28.58 3.66
C VAL A 233 -1.78 27.97 2.29
N LEU A 234 -0.94 27.00 1.90
CA LEU A 234 -1.17 26.18 0.71
C LEU A 234 -1.97 24.94 1.11
N LEU A 235 -3.13 24.75 0.48
CA LEU A 235 -3.88 23.49 0.48
C LEU A 235 -3.56 22.79 -0.84
N VAL A 236 -2.73 21.75 -0.81
CA VAL A 236 -2.26 21.07 -2.01
C VAL A 236 -2.66 19.60 -2.01
N HIS A 237 -3.42 19.19 -3.01
CA HIS A 237 -3.77 17.80 -3.25
C HIS A 237 -2.66 17.07 -4.03
N GLU A 238 -1.50 17.00 -3.38
CA GLU A 238 -0.27 16.31 -3.76
C GLU A 238 0.51 16.04 -2.46
N GLY A 239 1.33 14.99 -2.42
CA GLY A 239 1.93 14.57 -1.15
C GLY A 239 3.19 13.73 -1.29
N ALA A 240 3.86 13.49 -0.16
CA ALA A 240 4.99 12.57 -0.11
C ALA A 240 4.51 11.12 -0.30
N THR A 241 5.25 10.32 -1.07
CA THR A 241 4.91 8.91 -1.35
C THR A 241 4.87 8.04 -0.09
N THR A 242 5.63 8.40 0.93
CA THR A 242 5.59 7.79 2.26
C THR A 242 5.70 8.87 3.34
N SER A 243 5.57 8.48 4.61
CA SER A 243 5.80 9.39 5.75
C SER A 243 7.27 9.86 5.90
N ALA A 244 8.22 9.32 5.13
CA ALA A 244 9.63 9.67 5.23
C ALA A 244 9.90 11.10 4.76
N LEU A 245 10.73 11.84 5.52
CA LEU A 245 11.12 13.21 5.17
C LEU A 245 11.84 13.31 3.80
N THR A 246 12.58 12.27 3.41
CA THR A 246 13.27 12.21 2.12
C THR A 246 12.31 12.25 0.93
N ASP A 247 11.10 11.71 1.09
CA ASP A 247 10.09 11.72 0.02
C ASP A 247 9.43 13.09 -0.08
N ALA A 248 9.33 13.80 1.05
CA ALA A 248 8.83 15.17 1.12
C ALA A 248 9.86 16.24 0.69
N THR A 249 11.15 15.89 0.59
CA THR A 249 12.26 16.84 0.29
C THR A 249 13.13 16.42 -0.89
N GLY A 250 12.85 15.28 -1.51
CA GLY A 250 13.61 14.74 -2.63
C GLY A 250 13.34 15.47 -3.95
N THR A 251 13.74 14.88 -5.06
CA THR A 251 13.57 15.45 -6.40
C THR A 251 12.22 15.09 -7.06
N GLY A 252 11.35 14.37 -6.35
CA GLY A 252 10.00 14.01 -6.82
C GLY A 252 9.05 15.21 -6.92
N ALA A 253 7.83 14.98 -7.40
CA ALA A 253 6.82 16.03 -7.60
C ALA A 253 6.61 16.87 -6.32
N PHE A 254 6.30 16.22 -5.19
CA PHE A 254 6.07 16.93 -3.93
C PHE A 254 7.33 17.61 -3.36
N GLY A 255 8.51 17.00 -3.49
CA GLY A 255 9.77 17.63 -3.07
C GLY A 255 10.09 18.93 -3.85
N LYS A 256 9.71 19.02 -5.13
CA LYS A 256 9.77 20.27 -5.89
C LYS A 256 8.80 21.33 -5.35
N ILE A 257 7.63 20.93 -4.85
CA ILE A 257 6.65 21.84 -4.25
C ILE A 257 7.20 22.39 -2.93
N THR A 258 7.62 21.52 -2.01
CA THR A 258 8.06 21.94 -0.68
C THR A 258 9.29 22.86 -0.73
N SER A 259 10.21 22.61 -1.67
CA SER A 259 11.43 23.40 -1.89
C SER A 259 11.24 24.61 -2.81
N GLY A 260 10.24 24.63 -3.69
CA GLY A 260 10.04 25.66 -4.71
C GLY A 260 8.97 26.71 -4.38
N VAL A 261 7.97 26.36 -3.57
CA VAL A 261 6.92 27.30 -3.16
C VAL A 261 7.51 28.40 -2.27
N SER A 262 7.22 29.65 -2.62
CA SER A 262 7.67 30.88 -1.96
C SER A 262 7.49 30.81 -0.44
N SER A 263 8.45 31.37 0.30
CA SER A 263 8.39 31.47 1.76
C SER A 263 7.36 32.49 2.27
N LYS A 264 6.66 33.20 1.37
CA LYS A 264 5.42 33.92 1.69
C LYS A 264 4.31 32.97 2.16
N VAL A 265 4.33 31.71 1.73
CA VAL A 265 3.43 30.66 2.19
C VAL A 265 3.96 30.09 3.51
N SER A 266 3.23 30.33 4.59
CA SER A 266 3.62 30.05 5.97
C SER A 266 3.47 28.58 6.37
N ALA A 267 2.60 27.82 5.70
CA ALA A 267 2.41 26.38 5.90
C ALA A 267 1.93 25.69 4.63
N ILE A 268 2.26 24.40 4.50
CA ILE A 268 1.74 23.53 3.45
C ILE A 268 0.92 22.41 4.13
N VAL A 269 -0.35 22.31 3.76
CA VAL A 269 -1.22 21.20 4.14
C VAL A 269 -1.46 20.37 2.88
N SER A 270 -1.04 19.12 2.91
CA SER A 270 -0.98 18.20 1.75
C SER A 270 -1.98 17.04 1.86
N ALA A 271 -2.16 16.29 0.77
CA ALA A 271 -3.12 15.18 0.64
C ALA A 271 -2.70 14.18 -0.45
N HIS A 272 -3.66 13.46 -1.05
CA HIS A 272 -3.53 12.57 -2.21
C HIS A 272 -2.87 11.23 -1.91
N THR A 273 -1.70 11.24 -1.25
CA THR A 273 -0.91 10.02 -1.04
C THR A 273 -1.32 9.21 0.18
N HIS A 274 -2.31 9.68 0.95
CA HIS A 274 -2.80 9.10 2.21
C HIS A 274 -1.73 8.88 3.30
N ALA A 275 -0.52 9.41 3.13
CA ALA A 275 0.53 9.34 4.12
C ALA A 275 0.22 10.22 5.34
N THR A 276 0.68 9.80 6.52
CA THR A 276 0.55 10.58 7.76
C THR A 276 1.91 11.16 8.13
N TYR A 277 2.06 12.48 8.14
CA TYR A 277 3.30 13.13 8.54
C TYR A 277 3.10 14.56 9.05
N ASN A 278 4.06 15.02 9.85
CA ASN A 278 4.17 16.39 10.33
C ASN A 278 5.63 16.81 10.31
N HIS A 279 6.07 17.40 9.20
CA HIS A 279 7.46 17.78 8.96
C HIS A 279 7.67 19.28 9.15
N SER A 280 8.92 19.65 9.43
CA SER A 280 9.39 21.04 9.39
C SER A 280 10.42 21.19 8.28
N ILE A 281 10.01 21.77 7.15
CA ILE A 281 10.78 21.81 5.91
C ILE A 281 11.16 23.26 5.59
N ALA A 282 12.41 23.47 5.17
CA ALA A 282 12.90 24.78 4.74
C ALA A 282 12.36 25.13 3.34
N GLY A 283 11.78 26.31 3.19
CA GLY A 283 11.43 26.88 1.90
C GLY A 283 12.65 27.43 1.14
N PRO A 284 12.43 28.07 -0.02
CA PRO A 284 13.50 28.58 -0.89
C PRO A 284 14.50 29.54 -0.22
N ASP A 285 14.06 30.31 0.78
CA ASP A 285 14.89 31.27 1.53
C ASP A 285 15.54 30.67 2.80
N GLY A 286 15.32 29.38 3.06
CA GLY A 286 15.79 28.68 4.26
C GLY A 286 14.83 28.76 5.46
N THR A 287 13.74 29.53 5.38
CA THR A 287 12.73 29.62 6.44
C THR A 287 12.01 28.29 6.58
N LYS A 288 12.01 27.72 7.78
CA LYS A 288 11.29 26.47 8.07
C LYS A 288 9.80 26.74 8.24
N ARG A 289 8.98 25.91 7.62
CA ARG A 289 7.52 25.91 7.76
C ARG A 289 6.98 24.50 8.03
N PRO A 290 5.81 24.36 8.67
CA PRO A 290 5.10 23.09 8.74
C PRO A 290 4.71 22.59 7.34
N VAL A 291 4.88 21.30 7.14
CA VAL A 291 4.37 20.53 5.99
C VAL A 291 3.69 19.29 6.55
N ILE A 292 2.36 19.23 6.48
CA ILE A 292 1.56 18.20 7.16
C ILE A 292 0.60 17.47 6.22
N GLN A 293 0.28 16.22 6.54
CA GLN A 293 -0.79 15.45 5.90
C GLN A 293 -1.40 14.51 6.94
N ALA A 294 -2.74 14.48 7.02
CA ALA A 294 -3.46 13.81 8.11
C ALA A 294 -3.82 12.35 7.81
N GLY A 295 -3.13 11.70 6.87
CA GLY A 295 -3.50 10.35 6.44
C GLY A 295 -4.68 10.40 5.48
N SER A 296 -5.79 9.73 5.80
CA SER A 296 -7.02 9.78 5.01
C SER A 296 -8.24 9.39 5.87
N TYR A 297 -9.44 9.43 5.26
CA TYR A 297 -10.69 8.85 5.74
C TYR A 297 -11.22 9.39 7.07
N GLY A 298 -10.73 10.56 7.51
CA GLY A 298 -11.04 11.12 8.83
C GLY A 298 -10.48 10.29 9.98
N VAL A 299 -9.40 9.51 9.74
CA VAL A 299 -8.68 8.77 10.79
C VAL A 299 -7.93 9.75 11.70
N ASN A 300 -7.21 10.71 11.11
CA ASN A 300 -6.55 11.78 11.85
C ASN A 300 -7.12 13.15 11.47
N LEU A 301 -6.80 14.12 12.31
CA LEU A 301 -7.03 15.55 12.09
C LEU A 301 -5.68 16.25 12.08
N GLY A 302 -5.42 17.06 11.06
CA GLY A 302 -4.33 18.02 11.06
C GLY A 302 -4.70 19.26 11.85
N HIS A 303 -3.73 19.88 12.52
CA HIS A 303 -3.95 21.09 13.29
C HIS A 303 -2.73 22.01 13.18
N LEU A 304 -2.95 23.22 12.66
CA LEU A 304 -2.03 24.34 12.71
C LEU A 304 -2.55 25.37 13.72
N GLN A 305 -1.70 25.84 14.62
CA GLN A 305 -2.01 26.97 15.48
C GLN A 305 -1.08 28.14 15.14
N LEU A 306 -1.69 29.24 14.70
CA LEU A 306 -1.03 30.48 14.31
C LEU A 306 -1.12 31.50 15.45
N THR A 307 -0.03 32.21 15.71
CA THR A 307 -0.01 33.42 16.54
C THR A 307 0.31 34.61 15.65
N VAL A 308 -0.62 35.54 15.56
CA VAL A 308 -0.51 36.75 14.74
C VAL A 308 -0.56 37.97 15.64
N ASP A 309 0.41 38.86 15.52
CA ASP A 309 0.47 40.06 16.36
C ASP A 309 -0.52 41.16 15.93
N ALA A 310 -0.55 42.25 16.69
CA ALA A 310 -1.42 43.39 16.44
C ALA A 310 -1.14 44.10 15.09
N ASP A 311 0.07 43.97 14.54
CA ASP A 311 0.49 44.50 13.24
C ASP A 311 0.24 43.49 12.10
N LYS A 312 -0.55 42.45 12.38
CA LYS A 312 -0.92 41.39 11.43
C LYS A 312 0.24 40.56 10.93
N GLN A 313 1.33 40.48 11.69
CA GLN A 313 2.48 39.64 11.34
C GLN A 313 2.39 38.29 12.05
N LEU A 314 2.69 37.22 11.32
CA LEU A 314 2.81 35.87 11.90
C LEU A 314 4.07 35.78 12.76
N THR A 315 3.90 35.62 14.07
CA THR A 315 5.00 35.54 15.05
C THR A 315 5.24 34.11 15.55
N GLY A 316 4.29 33.20 15.34
CA GLY A 316 4.43 31.79 15.72
C GLY A 316 3.51 30.87 14.91
N ILE A 317 4.01 29.67 14.63
CA ILE A 317 3.22 28.58 14.06
C ILE A 317 3.63 27.25 14.69
N THR A 318 2.66 26.46 15.11
CA THR A 318 2.86 25.07 15.55
C THR A 318 1.92 24.13 14.79
N SER A 319 2.31 22.86 14.69
CA SER A 319 1.57 21.86 13.92
C SER A 319 1.48 20.52 14.64
N SER A 320 0.38 19.80 14.46
CA SER A 320 0.20 18.42 14.91
C SER A 320 -0.72 17.64 13.99
N VAL A 321 -0.62 16.31 14.03
CA VAL A 321 -1.55 15.37 13.39
C VAL A 321 -1.92 14.34 14.44
N THR A 322 -3.22 14.21 14.73
CA THR A 322 -3.69 13.37 15.85
C THR A 322 -4.87 12.49 15.44
N PRO A 323 -4.93 11.22 15.89
CA PRO A 323 -6.08 10.36 15.62
C PRO A 323 -7.38 10.92 16.21
N VAL A 324 -8.41 11.05 15.37
CA VAL A 324 -9.73 11.60 15.75
C VAL A 324 -10.40 10.72 16.81
N ASN A 325 -10.26 9.40 16.70
CA ASN A 325 -10.81 8.44 17.64
C ASN A 325 -10.14 8.46 19.03
N GLU A 326 -8.88 8.90 19.12
CA GLU A 326 -8.19 9.06 20.39
C GLU A 326 -8.45 10.42 21.05
N ASP A 327 -9.03 11.36 20.31
CA ASP A 327 -9.34 12.67 20.85
C ASP A 327 -10.48 12.59 21.88
N LYS A 328 -10.17 12.99 23.11
CA LYS A 328 -11.06 12.89 24.27
C LYS A 328 -11.95 14.11 24.46
N ARG A 329 -11.83 15.12 23.59
CA ARG A 329 -12.67 16.31 23.67
C ARG A 329 -14.11 15.93 23.35
N VAL A 330 -14.99 16.59 24.09
CA VAL A 330 -16.44 16.45 23.99
C VAL A 330 -16.97 17.87 24.03
N PRO A 331 -17.63 18.34 22.97
CA PRO A 331 -18.12 19.71 22.93
C PRO A 331 -19.33 19.87 23.87
N ALA A 332 -19.53 21.08 24.39
CA ALA A 332 -20.69 21.42 25.18
C ALA A 332 -21.93 21.64 24.29
N ASP A 333 -21.77 22.29 23.15
CA ASP A 333 -22.73 22.40 22.07
C ASP A 333 -22.63 21.18 21.16
N THR A 334 -23.74 20.47 21.02
CA THR A 334 -23.82 19.23 20.22
C THR A 334 -24.74 19.40 19.01
N THR A 335 -25.07 20.64 18.64
CA THR A 335 -25.95 20.94 17.51
C THR A 335 -25.45 20.31 16.21
N SER A 336 -24.21 20.64 15.80
CA SER A 336 -23.60 20.09 14.59
C SER A 336 -23.43 18.57 14.67
N VAL A 337 -23.07 18.03 15.83
CA VAL A 337 -22.95 16.57 16.05
C VAL A 337 -24.30 15.86 15.83
N THR A 338 -25.38 16.45 16.33
CA THR A 338 -26.73 15.91 16.19
C THR A 338 -27.18 15.97 14.73
N GLU A 339 -27.00 17.12 14.08
CA GLU A 339 -27.35 17.32 12.67
C GLU A 339 -26.58 16.35 11.75
N VAL A 340 -25.26 16.22 11.94
CA VAL A 340 -24.45 15.26 11.19
C VAL A 340 -24.90 13.82 11.46
N SER A 341 -25.21 13.47 12.71
CA SER A 341 -25.73 12.13 13.04
C SER A 341 -27.07 11.84 12.34
N ASP A 342 -27.94 12.84 12.24
CA ASP A 342 -29.23 12.71 11.53
C ASP A 342 -29.02 12.56 10.03
N ILE A 343 -28.09 13.32 9.43
CA ILE A 343 -27.69 13.19 8.02
C ILE A 343 -27.17 11.77 7.74
N VAL A 344 -26.24 11.26 8.56
CA VAL A 344 -25.70 9.90 8.39
C VAL A 344 -26.80 8.85 8.55
N THR A 345 -27.70 9.01 9.51
CA THR A 345 -28.82 8.08 9.73
C THR A 345 -29.77 8.07 8.53
N ALA A 346 -30.13 9.24 8.00
CA ALA A 346 -30.98 9.35 6.81
C ALA A 346 -30.29 8.76 5.58
N ALA A 347 -29.00 9.03 5.40
CA ALA A 347 -28.20 8.48 4.31
C ALA A 347 -28.18 6.96 4.33
N LYS A 348 -28.00 6.34 5.50
CA LYS A 348 -28.05 4.89 5.67
C LYS A 348 -29.41 4.31 5.29
N ALA A 349 -30.49 4.95 5.69
CA ALA A 349 -31.84 4.51 5.32
C ALA A 349 -32.07 4.53 3.80
N VAL A 350 -31.57 5.56 3.10
CA VAL A 350 -31.63 5.62 1.63
C VAL A 350 -30.72 4.55 1.00
N ALA A 351 -29.51 4.37 1.53
CA ALA A 351 -28.57 3.37 1.05
C ALA A 351 -29.11 1.94 1.23
N ASP A 352 -29.84 1.66 2.31
CA ASP A 352 -30.49 0.37 2.51
C ASP A 352 -31.59 0.09 1.46
N VAL A 353 -32.33 1.12 1.03
CA VAL A 353 -33.34 0.99 -0.03
C VAL A 353 -32.67 0.77 -1.39
N LYS A 354 -31.76 1.66 -1.79
CA LYS A 354 -31.06 1.55 -3.08
C LYS A 354 -30.17 0.31 -3.14
N GLY A 355 -29.63 -0.11 -2.01
CA GLY A 355 -28.82 -1.31 -1.87
C GLY A 355 -29.57 -2.59 -2.21
N GLY A 356 -30.90 -2.61 -2.10
CA GLY A 356 -31.74 -3.73 -2.53
C GLY A 356 -32.04 -3.75 -4.03
N GLU A 357 -31.56 -2.78 -4.82
CA GLU A 357 -31.73 -2.79 -6.27
C GLU A 357 -30.84 -3.88 -6.90
N LYS A 358 -31.41 -4.57 -7.89
CA LYS A 358 -30.71 -5.60 -8.66
C LYS A 358 -29.64 -4.99 -9.55
N LEU A 359 -28.41 -5.47 -9.41
CA LEU A 359 -27.30 -5.20 -10.32
C LEU A 359 -27.26 -6.20 -11.49
N GLY A 360 -27.44 -7.49 -11.19
CA GLY A 360 -27.27 -8.55 -12.17
C GLY A 360 -27.65 -9.91 -11.61
N GLU A 361 -27.18 -10.97 -12.28
CA GLU A 361 -27.37 -12.35 -11.85
C GLU A 361 -26.06 -13.14 -11.85
N ILE A 362 -25.94 -14.13 -10.97
CA ILE A 362 -24.90 -15.16 -10.98
C ILE A 362 -25.53 -16.53 -11.27
N THR A 363 -24.80 -17.42 -11.96
CA THR A 363 -25.29 -18.80 -12.26
C THR A 363 -24.91 -19.85 -11.23
N GLY A 364 -24.13 -19.47 -10.22
CA GLY A 364 -23.62 -20.31 -9.17
C GLY A 364 -22.84 -19.46 -8.16
N ASP A 365 -22.43 -20.05 -7.05
CA ASP A 365 -21.77 -19.30 -6.00
C ASP A 365 -20.37 -18.82 -6.43
N LEU A 366 -20.05 -17.57 -6.09
CA LEU A 366 -18.71 -17.00 -6.12
C LEU A 366 -18.19 -16.98 -4.68
N ARG A 367 -17.48 -18.03 -4.27
CA ARG A 367 -17.03 -18.23 -2.89
C ARG A 367 -15.55 -17.91 -2.70
N ARG A 368 -15.22 -17.43 -1.51
CA ARG A 368 -13.86 -17.48 -0.97
C ARG A 368 -13.47 -18.91 -0.65
N ALA A 369 -12.17 -19.16 -0.49
CA ALA A 369 -11.70 -20.45 -0.05
C ALA A 369 -12.03 -20.66 1.43
N VAL A 370 -12.28 -21.91 1.81
CA VAL A 370 -12.62 -22.32 3.18
C VAL A 370 -11.59 -23.27 3.76
N GLN A 371 -11.49 -23.28 5.09
CA GLN A 371 -10.73 -24.29 5.83
C GLN A 371 -11.47 -25.65 5.79
N SER A 372 -10.84 -26.68 6.31
CA SER A 372 -11.37 -28.05 6.41
C SER A 372 -12.70 -28.15 7.18
N ASP A 373 -13.00 -27.19 8.06
CA ASP A 373 -14.27 -27.07 8.76
C ASP A 373 -15.43 -26.56 7.88
N ARG A 374 -15.13 -26.08 6.67
CA ARG A 374 -16.03 -25.44 5.69
C ARG A 374 -16.81 -24.24 6.22
N LYS A 375 -16.32 -23.60 7.26
CA LYS A 375 -16.94 -22.45 7.91
C LYS A 375 -15.99 -21.27 7.97
N ALA A 376 -14.75 -21.52 8.38
CA ALA A 376 -13.73 -20.50 8.45
C ALA A 376 -13.16 -20.21 7.05
N GLU A 377 -12.85 -18.95 6.79
CA GLU A 377 -12.13 -18.51 5.59
C GLU A 377 -10.71 -19.09 5.58
N ASN A 378 -10.28 -19.58 4.42
CA ASN A 378 -8.89 -19.92 4.14
C ASN A 378 -8.27 -18.88 3.20
N ARG A 379 -7.58 -17.88 3.74
CA ARG A 379 -6.86 -16.89 2.92
C ARG A 379 -5.65 -17.46 2.17
N GLY A 380 -5.25 -18.68 2.50
CA GLY A 380 -4.16 -19.37 1.81
C GLY A 380 -4.60 -20.17 0.59
N GLY A 381 -5.90 -20.33 0.34
CA GLY A 381 -6.42 -21.12 -0.79
C GLY A 381 -6.88 -20.27 -1.97
N GLU A 382 -6.78 -20.81 -3.19
CA GLU A 382 -7.36 -20.21 -4.39
C GLU A 382 -8.89 -20.13 -4.24
N SER A 383 -9.49 -19.09 -4.81
CA SER A 383 -10.94 -18.92 -4.70
C SER A 383 -11.55 -18.36 -5.97
N VAL A 384 -12.70 -18.93 -6.32
CA VAL A 384 -13.57 -18.50 -7.42
C VAL A 384 -13.86 -17.00 -7.31
N LEU A 385 -14.19 -16.50 -6.11
CA LEU A 385 -14.46 -15.08 -5.91
C LEU A 385 -13.21 -14.22 -6.13
N GLY A 386 -12.04 -14.66 -5.69
CA GLY A 386 -10.79 -13.91 -5.89
C GLY A 386 -10.42 -13.78 -7.37
N ASN A 387 -10.56 -14.86 -8.14
CA ASN A 387 -10.33 -14.85 -9.59
C ASN A 387 -11.36 -13.97 -10.31
N TYR A 388 -12.64 -14.07 -9.93
CA TYR A 388 -13.71 -13.22 -10.47
C TYR A 388 -13.42 -11.73 -10.23
N ILE A 389 -13.10 -11.33 -8.99
CA ILE A 389 -12.83 -9.93 -8.66
C ILE A 389 -11.56 -9.43 -9.34
N ALA A 390 -10.52 -10.26 -9.48
CA ALA A 390 -9.36 -9.89 -10.28
C ALA A 390 -9.77 -9.60 -11.74
N GLU A 391 -10.62 -10.44 -12.34
CA GLU A 391 -11.11 -10.18 -13.70
C GLU A 391 -11.95 -8.90 -13.81
N VAL A 392 -12.82 -8.63 -12.84
CA VAL A 392 -13.57 -7.36 -12.76
C VAL A 392 -12.61 -6.16 -12.79
N GLN A 393 -11.53 -6.21 -11.99
CA GLN A 393 -10.56 -5.12 -11.91
C GLN A 393 -9.72 -4.98 -13.19
N ARG A 394 -9.33 -6.10 -13.81
CA ARG A 394 -8.64 -6.09 -15.13
C ARG A 394 -9.54 -5.46 -16.18
N SER A 395 -10.79 -5.91 -16.29
CA SER A 395 -11.77 -5.41 -17.27
C SER A 395 -12.00 -3.90 -17.11
N ALA A 396 -12.20 -3.44 -15.87
CA ALA A 396 -12.41 -2.03 -15.55
C ALA A 396 -11.24 -1.13 -15.99
N THR A 397 -10.02 -1.65 -15.93
CA THR A 397 -8.78 -0.93 -16.26
C THR A 397 -8.21 -1.30 -17.63
N GLU A 398 -8.95 -2.02 -18.47
CA GLU A 398 -8.55 -2.35 -19.84
C GLU A 398 -8.32 -1.09 -20.68
N ARG A 399 -9.11 -0.03 -20.45
CA ARG A 399 -8.93 1.29 -21.07
C ARG A 399 -7.56 1.93 -20.74
N ASN A 400 -6.95 1.53 -19.63
CA ASN A 400 -5.62 1.96 -19.18
C ASN A 400 -4.52 0.98 -19.64
N GLY A 401 -4.86 0.02 -20.51
CA GLY A 401 -3.97 -0.96 -21.08
C GLY A 401 -3.74 -2.21 -20.22
N SER A 402 -4.52 -2.41 -19.14
CA SER A 402 -4.33 -3.54 -18.23
C SER A 402 -4.45 -4.89 -18.94
N GLN A 403 -3.47 -5.76 -18.71
CA GLN A 403 -3.40 -7.11 -19.26
C GLN A 403 -3.68 -8.19 -18.20
N VAL A 404 -3.34 -7.92 -16.94
CA VAL A 404 -3.53 -8.85 -15.83
C VAL A 404 -3.89 -8.06 -14.58
N ALA A 405 -4.70 -8.65 -13.70
CA ALA A 405 -4.93 -8.10 -12.37
C ALA A 405 -4.74 -9.13 -11.25
N PHE A 406 -4.39 -8.63 -10.07
CA PHE A 406 -4.23 -9.43 -8.85
C PHE A 406 -5.10 -8.89 -7.72
N MET A 407 -5.76 -9.79 -7.00
CA MET A 407 -6.62 -9.46 -5.86
C MET A 407 -6.15 -10.19 -4.60
N ASN A 408 -5.92 -9.47 -3.50
CA ASN A 408 -5.58 -10.09 -2.22
C ASN A 408 -6.82 -10.69 -1.54
N PRO A 409 -6.68 -11.84 -0.87
CA PRO A 409 -7.82 -12.55 -0.28
C PRO A 409 -8.42 -11.77 0.91
N GLY A 410 -7.61 -10.96 1.59
CA GLY A 410 -8.08 -10.11 2.70
C GLY A 410 -9.03 -8.99 2.27
N GLY A 411 -8.93 -8.54 1.02
CA GLY A 411 -9.80 -7.55 0.40
C GLY A 411 -11.23 -8.05 0.15
N LEU A 412 -11.42 -9.37 0.09
CA LEU A 412 -12.73 -10.02 -0.10
C LEU A 412 -13.38 -10.25 1.26
N ARG A 413 -14.56 -9.69 1.49
CA ARG A 413 -15.15 -9.65 2.85
C ARG A 413 -16.34 -10.58 3.05
N THR A 414 -17.06 -10.88 1.99
CA THR A 414 -18.14 -11.87 1.99
C THR A 414 -18.15 -12.66 0.69
N ASP A 415 -18.76 -13.84 0.73
CA ASP A 415 -19.09 -14.60 -0.47
C ASP A 415 -20.29 -13.98 -1.17
N MET A 416 -20.41 -14.22 -2.49
CA MET A 416 -21.60 -13.93 -3.26
C MET A 416 -22.26 -15.26 -3.63
N VAL A 417 -23.42 -15.53 -3.06
CA VAL A 417 -24.08 -16.85 -3.12
C VAL A 417 -25.28 -16.81 -4.03
N TYR A 418 -25.53 -17.91 -4.74
CA TYR A 418 -26.65 -18.08 -5.66
C TYR A 418 -27.99 -18.14 -4.90
N ALA A 419 -28.01 -18.71 -3.70
CA ALA A 419 -29.23 -18.72 -2.89
C ALA A 419 -29.63 -17.29 -2.52
N SER A 420 -30.89 -16.93 -2.75
CA SER A 420 -31.45 -15.62 -2.44
C SER A 420 -31.21 -15.19 -0.98
N SER A 421 -30.89 -13.90 -0.79
CA SER A 421 -30.68 -13.30 0.53
C SER A 421 -31.96 -12.77 1.19
N GLY A 422 -33.11 -12.78 0.49
CA GLY A 422 -34.32 -12.11 0.97
C GLY A 422 -35.65 -12.63 0.41
N ALA A 423 -36.72 -12.41 1.18
CA ALA A 423 -38.08 -12.74 0.75
C ALA A 423 -38.49 -11.83 -0.42
N GLY A 424 -38.67 -12.41 -1.61
CA GLY A 424 -39.03 -11.67 -2.83
C GLY A 424 -37.87 -11.43 -3.80
N ASP A 425 -36.67 -11.90 -3.46
CA ASP A 425 -35.52 -11.91 -4.35
C ASP A 425 -35.34 -13.32 -4.94
N PRO A 426 -35.31 -13.53 -6.28
CA PRO A 426 -35.08 -14.86 -6.84
C PRO A 426 -33.62 -15.32 -6.66
N ASP A 427 -33.41 -16.64 -6.62
CA ASP A 427 -32.06 -17.19 -6.62
C ASP A 427 -31.25 -16.69 -7.82
N GLY A 428 -29.99 -16.36 -7.55
CA GLY A 428 -29.02 -15.86 -8.50
C GLY A 428 -29.00 -14.34 -8.62
N THR A 429 -29.98 -13.59 -8.09
CA THR A 429 -29.90 -12.12 -8.10
C THR A 429 -28.71 -11.65 -7.28
N VAL A 430 -28.04 -10.62 -7.79
CA VAL A 430 -27.04 -9.85 -7.04
C VAL A 430 -27.56 -8.42 -6.89
N THR A 431 -27.67 -7.98 -5.65
CA THR A 431 -28.03 -6.61 -5.30
C THR A 431 -26.80 -5.72 -5.17
N TYR A 432 -27.00 -4.39 -5.21
CA TYR A 432 -25.91 -3.43 -5.02
C TYR A 432 -25.22 -3.60 -3.67
N LYS A 433 -26.01 -3.85 -2.61
CA LYS A 433 -25.49 -4.04 -1.26
C LYS A 433 -24.65 -5.32 -1.16
N GLU A 434 -25.06 -6.40 -1.81
CA GLU A 434 -24.25 -7.63 -1.82
C GLU A 434 -22.90 -7.42 -2.52
N ALA A 435 -22.87 -6.74 -3.67
CA ALA A 435 -21.62 -6.37 -4.33
C ALA A 435 -20.75 -5.46 -3.42
N ALA A 436 -21.34 -4.44 -2.82
CA ALA A 436 -20.67 -3.53 -1.89
C ALA A 436 -20.08 -4.24 -0.67
N LEU A 437 -20.74 -5.29 -0.17
CA LEU A 437 -20.23 -6.08 0.95
C LEU A 437 -19.03 -6.95 0.57
N VAL A 438 -18.85 -7.29 -0.71
CA VAL A 438 -17.67 -8.05 -1.16
C VAL A 438 -16.41 -7.18 -1.05
N GLN A 439 -16.46 -5.95 -1.54
CA GLN A 439 -15.36 -4.97 -1.55
C GLN A 439 -15.75 -3.66 -0.85
N PRO A 440 -15.87 -3.64 0.49
CA PRO A 440 -16.45 -2.49 1.22
C PRO A 440 -15.44 -1.37 1.50
N PHE A 441 -14.17 -1.57 1.17
CA PHE A 441 -13.10 -0.62 1.52
C PHE A 441 -13.00 0.56 0.57
N ALA A 442 -13.71 0.50 -0.57
CA ALA A 442 -13.66 1.50 -1.61
C ALA A 442 -12.21 1.79 -2.05
N ASN A 443 -11.46 0.74 -2.36
CA ASN A 443 -10.12 0.90 -2.93
C ASN A 443 -10.26 1.43 -4.35
N THR A 444 -9.31 2.25 -4.79
CA THR A 444 -9.13 2.56 -6.20
C THR A 444 -8.32 1.47 -6.91
N LEU A 445 -8.47 1.39 -8.23
CA LEU A 445 -7.72 0.46 -9.08
C LEU A 445 -6.49 1.16 -9.66
N VAL A 446 -5.31 0.63 -9.37
CA VAL A 446 -4.03 1.19 -9.80
C VAL A 446 -3.40 0.31 -10.86
N THR A 447 -3.04 0.92 -11.98
CA THR A 447 -2.30 0.25 -13.05
C THR A 447 -0.82 0.58 -12.98
N LYS A 448 0.04 -0.39 -13.34
CA LYS A 448 1.51 -0.21 -13.36
C LYS A 448 2.17 -1.18 -14.31
N ASP A 449 3.32 -0.80 -14.83
CA ASP A 449 4.15 -1.65 -15.67
C ASP A 449 5.06 -2.50 -14.76
N MET A 450 4.97 -3.82 -14.90
CA MET A 450 5.77 -4.78 -14.13
C MET A 450 6.45 -5.78 -15.04
N THR A 451 7.72 -6.05 -14.76
CA THR A 451 8.46 -7.13 -15.42
C THR A 451 7.97 -8.51 -14.94
N GLY A 452 8.16 -9.55 -15.75
CA GLY A 452 7.90 -10.93 -15.35
C GLY A 452 8.64 -11.31 -14.05
N GLN A 453 9.86 -10.80 -13.84
CA GLN A 453 10.57 -10.99 -12.58
C GLN A 453 9.84 -10.34 -11.38
N GLN A 454 9.29 -9.14 -11.54
CA GLN A 454 8.51 -8.48 -10.48
C GLN A 454 7.20 -9.21 -10.20
N ILE A 455 6.51 -9.70 -11.24
CA ILE A 455 5.29 -10.51 -11.09
C ILE A 455 5.62 -11.82 -10.36
N LYS A 456 6.70 -12.51 -10.76
CA LYS A 456 7.20 -13.70 -10.04
C LYS A 456 7.46 -13.37 -8.58
N ASN A 457 8.15 -12.27 -8.29
CA ASN A 457 8.43 -11.87 -6.90
C ASN A 457 7.15 -11.62 -6.09
N ALA A 458 6.12 -11.02 -6.69
CA ALA A 458 4.82 -10.83 -6.05
C ALA A 458 4.13 -12.17 -5.76
N LEU A 459 4.16 -13.11 -6.70
CA LEU A 459 3.62 -14.46 -6.51
C LEU A 459 4.39 -15.27 -5.44
N GLU A 460 5.72 -15.10 -5.35
CA GLU A 460 6.54 -15.70 -4.29
C GLU A 460 6.24 -15.11 -2.90
N GLN A 461 5.77 -13.86 -2.84
CA GLN A 461 5.38 -13.20 -1.59
C GLN A 461 4.05 -13.72 -1.03
N GLN A 462 3.30 -14.54 -1.78
CA GLN A 462 2.13 -15.24 -1.25
C GLN A 462 2.50 -16.11 -0.04
N TRP A 463 3.69 -16.71 -0.04
CA TRP A 463 4.28 -17.31 1.15
C TRP A 463 4.83 -16.21 2.06
N GLN A 464 4.13 -15.97 3.15
CA GLN A 464 4.38 -14.85 4.05
C GLN A 464 5.63 -15.10 4.93
N PRO A 465 6.23 -14.04 5.51
CA PRO A 465 7.31 -14.19 6.47
C PRO A 465 6.99 -15.17 7.61
N ASP A 466 8.01 -15.91 8.05
CA ASP A 466 7.88 -16.91 9.10
C ASP A 466 7.36 -16.28 10.41
N GLY A 467 6.53 -17.01 11.15
CA GLY A 467 5.99 -16.59 12.45
C GLY A 467 4.70 -15.77 12.39
N LEU A 468 4.22 -15.39 11.20
CA LEU A 468 2.91 -14.76 11.06
C LEU A 468 1.76 -15.76 11.24
N GLU A 469 0.62 -15.29 11.77
CA GLU A 469 -0.58 -16.12 12.00
C GLU A 469 -1.10 -16.77 10.69
N ARG A 470 -0.96 -16.01 9.59
CA ARG A 470 -1.32 -16.40 8.23
C ARG A 470 -0.04 -16.64 7.42
N PRO A 471 0.41 -17.89 7.26
CA PRO A 471 1.66 -18.19 6.55
C PRO A 471 1.54 -18.09 5.02
N PHE A 472 0.31 -18.00 4.50
CA PHE A 472 0.03 -17.91 3.07
C PHE A 472 -1.12 -16.93 2.84
N LEU A 473 -0.97 -16.04 1.85
CA LEU A 473 -2.05 -15.21 1.30
C LEU A 473 -2.12 -15.45 -0.21
N LYS A 474 -3.13 -16.19 -0.67
CA LYS A 474 -3.28 -16.56 -2.09
C LYS A 474 -3.92 -15.42 -2.86
N LEU A 475 -3.21 -14.89 -3.86
CA LEU A 475 -3.72 -13.89 -4.78
C LEU A 475 -4.72 -14.54 -5.73
N GLY A 476 -5.89 -13.93 -5.88
CA GLY A 476 -6.76 -14.15 -7.02
C GLY A 476 -6.15 -13.52 -8.27
N VAL A 477 -6.31 -14.16 -9.42
CA VAL A 477 -5.73 -13.72 -10.70
C VAL A 477 -6.80 -13.60 -11.78
N SER A 478 -6.68 -12.58 -12.64
CA SER A 478 -7.65 -12.31 -13.72
C SER A 478 -7.67 -13.41 -14.77
N ASP A 479 -8.66 -13.37 -15.66
CA ASP A 479 -8.79 -14.38 -16.70
C ASP A 479 -7.56 -14.42 -17.62
N GLY A 480 -7.25 -15.60 -18.15
CA GLY A 480 -6.07 -15.83 -18.99
C GLY A 480 -4.74 -15.98 -18.25
N PHE A 481 -4.58 -15.43 -17.04
CA PHE A 481 -3.34 -15.57 -16.27
C PHE A 481 -3.31 -16.87 -15.47
N ALA A 482 -2.22 -17.63 -15.56
CA ALA A 482 -2.00 -18.83 -14.77
C ALA A 482 -0.52 -18.99 -14.41
N TYR A 483 -0.23 -19.77 -13.37
CA TYR A 483 1.13 -20.10 -12.97
C TYR A 483 1.25 -21.49 -12.34
N THR A 484 2.45 -22.05 -12.42
CA THR A 484 2.83 -23.28 -11.71
C THR A 484 3.84 -22.98 -10.63
N TYR A 485 3.86 -23.79 -9.59
CA TYR A 485 4.84 -23.67 -8.51
C TYR A 485 5.23 -25.02 -7.92
N ASP A 486 6.43 -25.10 -7.33
CA ASP A 486 6.91 -26.27 -6.62
C ASP A 486 6.81 -26.02 -5.11
N PRO A 487 5.85 -26.65 -4.40
CA PRO A 487 5.66 -26.44 -2.97
C PRO A 487 6.82 -26.96 -2.12
N SER A 488 7.67 -27.86 -2.66
CA SER A 488 8.81 -28.42 -1.94
C SER A 488 9.99 -27.45 -1.84
N LYS A 489 10.03 -26.42 -2.69
CA LYS A 489 11.12 -25.43 -2.73
C LYS A 489 11.05 -24.39 -1.62
N GLY A 490 12.19 -23.73 -1.42
CA GLY A 490 12.33 -22.60 -0.50
C GLY A 490 11.57 -21.36 -0.97
N ARG A 491 11.30 -20.44 -0.04
CA ARG A 491 10.63 -19.16 -0.34
C ARG A 491 11.46 -18.36 -1.34
N GLY A 492 10.84 -17.88 -2.42
CA GLY A 492 11.52 -17.14 -3.51
C GLY A 492 11.88 -18.02 -4.71
N GLU A 493 11.77 -19.34 -4.58
CA GLU A 493 12.17 -20.31 -5.61
C GLU A 493 11.01 -21.23 -6.05
N ARG A 494 9.78 -20.97 -5.60
CA ARG A 494 8.64 -21.86 -5.82
C ARG A 494 8.01 -21.68 -7.18
N ILE A 495 7.81 -20.46 -7.65
CA ILE A 495 7.17 -20.18 -8.94
C ILE A 495 8.06 -20.72 -10.07
N THR A 496 7.51 -21.66 -10.85
CA THR A 496 8.24 -22.37 -11.91
C THR A 496 7.90 -21.86 -13.31
N ALA A 497 6.65 -21.45 -13.55
CA ALA A 497 6.23 -20.86 -14.82
C ALA A 497 5.05 -19.91 -14.61
N MET A 498 4.89 -18.96 -15.53
CA MET A 498 3.73 -18.06 -15.61
C MET A 498 3.30 -17.96 -17.07
N THR A 499 1.99 -17.88 -17.31
CA THR A 499 1.41 -17.75 -18.64
C THR A 499 0.31 -16.70 -18.65
N LEU A 500 0.12 -16.04 -19.78
CA LEU A 500 -1.04 -15.22 -20.09
C LEU A 500 -1.64 -15.72 -21.41
N ASP A 501 -2.92 -16.08 -21.40
CA ASP A 501 -3.65 -16.64 -22.55
C ASP A 501 -2.96 -17.87 -23.17
N GLY A 502 -2.29 -18.65 -22.32
CA GLY A 502 -1.50 -19.82 -22.71
C GLY A 502 -0.09 -19.53 -23.23
N GLU A 503 0.28 -18.26 -23.43
CA GLU A 503 1.63 -17.85 -23.81
C GLU A 503 2.52 -17.70 -22.58
N ALA A 504 3.75 -18.22 -22.64
CA ALA A 504 4.70 -18.14 -21.53
C ALA A 504 5.21 -16.71 -21.33
N ILE A 505 5.29 -16.27 -20.07
CA ILE A 505 5.82 -14.96 -19.68
C ILE A 505 7.29 -15.13 -19.30
N ALA A 506 8.20 -14.51 -20.05
CA ALA A 506 9.60 -14.44 -19.68
C ALA A 506 9.83 -13.44 -18.55
N LEU A 507 10.89 -13.63 -17.76
CA LEU A 507 11.21 -12.75 -16.62
C LEU A 507 11.52 -11.30 -17.05
N THR A 508 11.91 -11.09 -18.30
CA THR A 508 12.19 -9.78 -18.89
C THR A 508 10.98 -9.12 -19.55
N ASP A 509 9.89 -9.86 -19.77
CA ASP A 509 8.68 -9.30 -20.40
C ASP A 509 8.06 -8.27 -19.47
N THR A 510 7.46 -7.22 -20.03
CA THR A 510 6.76 -6.19 -19.26
C THR A 510 5.28 -6.26 -19.56
N LEU A 511 4.47 -6.37 -18.51
CA LEU A 511 3.01 -6.39 -18.60
C LEU A 511 2.43 -5.19 -17.84
N LYS A 512 1.30 -4.69 -18.34
CA LYS A 512 0.48 -3.74 -17.59
C LYS A 512 -0.37 -4.52 -16.57
N VAL A 513 -0.10 -4.29 -15.29
CA VAL A 513 -0.72 -4.98 -14.16
C VAL A 513 -1.66 -4.03 -13.43
N THR A 514 -2.86 -4.50 -13.09
CA THR A 514 -3.79 -3.81 -12.17
C THR A 514 -3.79 -4.47 -10.80
N VAL A 515 -3.74 -3.65 -9.76
CA VAL A 515 -3.98 -4.07 -8.37
C VAL A 515 -4.82 -3.00 -7.67
N ASN A 516 -5.51 -3.37 -6.59
CA ASN A 516 -6.14 -2.37 -5.73
C ASN A 516 -5.08 -1.48 -5.04
N SER A 517 -5.46 -0.27 -4.63
CA SER A 517 -4.56 0.72 -4.04
C SER A 517 -3.82 0.23 -2.79
N PHE A 518 -4.44 -0.65 -2.00
CA PHE A 518 -3.80 -1.30 -0.85
C PHE A 518 -2.62 -2.18 -1.28
N LEU A 519 -2.78 -3.04 -2.29
CA LEU A 519 -1.68 -3.84 -2.84
C LEU A 519 -0.65 -2.99 -3.58
N SER A 520 -1.07 -1.92 -4.26
CA SER A 520 -0.21 -1.05 -5.05
C SER A 520 0.98 -0.49 -4.25
N THR A 521 0.77 -0.24 -2.96
CA THR A 521 1.76 0.31 -2.02
C THR A 521 2.48 -0.77 -1.20
N GLY A 522 2.26 -2.05 -1.51
CA GLY A 522 2.91 -3.18 -0.86
C GLY A 522 2.18 -3.75 0.36
N GLY A 523 0.87 -3.47 0.50
CA GLY A 523 0.01 -4.08 1.52
C GLY A 523 0.10 -5.61 1.56
N ASP A 524 -0.25 -6.22 2.69
CA ASP A 524 -0.17 -7.68 2.92
C ASP A 524 1.24 -8.29 2.66
N ASN A 525 2.30 -7.50 2.87
CA ASN A 525 3.71 -7.86 2.60
C ASN A 525 4.04 -8.11 1.12
N PHE A 526 3.20 -7.64 0.18
CA PHE A 526 3.45 -7.75 -1.25
C PHE A 526 4.31 -6.59 -1.79
N ALA A 527 5.49 -6.38 -1.19
CA ALA A 527 6.39 -5.27 -1.52
C ALA A 527 6.80 -5.21 -3.00
N ALA A 528 6.70 -6.32 -3.76
CA ALA A 528 6.99 -6.32 -5.19
C ALA A 528 6.05 -5.40 -5.98
N PHE A 529 4.78 -5.28 -5.60
CA PHE A 529 3.82 -4.38 -6.26
C PHE A 529 4.17 -2.89 -6.09
N ALA A 530 4.89 -2.53 -5.03
CA ALA A 530 5.39 -1.16 -4.83
C ALA A 530 6.55 -0.78 -5.76
N THR A 531 7.16 -1.75 -6.45
CA THR A 531 8.33 -1.53 -7.32
C THR A 531 7.98 -1.33 -8.80
N GLY A 532 6.70 -1.48 -9.18
CA GLY A 532 6.26 -1.25 -10.55
C GLY A 532 6.49 0.19 -11.00
N THR A 533 6.62 0.38 -12.31
CA THR A 533 6.84 1.71 -12.92
C THR A 533 5.59 2.18 -13.66
N ASN A 534 5.57 3.43 -14.15
CA ASN A 534 4.41 4.00 -14.84
C ASN A 534 3.09 3.78 -14.08
N VAL A 535 3.17 4.01 -12.77
CA VAL A 535 2.05 3.86 -11.83
C VAL A 535 1.03 4.93 -12.15
N ALA A 536 -0.23 4.52 -12.33
CA ALA A 536 -1.34 5.42 -12.54
C ALA A 536 -2.56 4.87 -11.79
N ASP A 537 -3.08 5.66 -10.86
CA ASP A 537 -4.41 5.41 -10.30
C ASP A 537 -5.44 5.69 -11.40
N SER A 538 -6.36 4.74 -11.64
CA SER A 538 -7.40 4.90 -12.66
C SER A 538 -8.54 5.81 -12.23
N GLY A 539 -8.57 6.22 -10.95
CA GLY A 539 -9.69 6.90 -10.30
C GLY A 539 -10.91 6.00 -10.08
N GLN A 540 -10.90 4.77 -10.62
CA GLN A 540 -12.05 3.87 -10.54
C GLN A 540 -12.05 3.11 -9.23
N VAL A 541 -13.16 3.23 -8.51
CA VAL A 541 -13.42 2.52 -7.25
C VAL A 541 -13.77 1.06 -7.53
N ASP A 542 -13.28 0.15 -6.71
CA ASP A 542 -13.49 -1.29 -6.82
C ASP A 542 -14.99 -1.69 -6.88
N LEU A 543 -15.84 -1.11 -6.04
CA LEU A 543 -17.29 -1.33 -6.11
C LEU A 543 -17.88 -0.84 -7.43
N GLN A 544 -17.48 0.35 -7.91
CA GLN A 544 -17.98 0.88 -9.18
C GLN A 544 -17.53 -0.01 -10.35
N ALA A 545 -16.30 -0.51 -10.34
CA ALA A 545 -15.81 -1.48 -11.30
C ALA A 545 -16.68 -2.75 -11.33
N GLN A 546 -17.08 -3.27 -10.17
CA GLN A 546 -17.97 -4.43 -10.11
C GLN A 546 -19.38 -4.13 -10.64
N VAL A 547 -19.92 -2.95 -10.35
CA VAL A 547 -21.22 -2.49 -10.86
C VAL A 547 -21.19 -2.38 -12.38
N ASP A 548 -20.17 -1.71 -12.93
CA ASP A 548 -19.98 -1.55 -14.38
C ASP A 548 -19.81 -2.91 -15.06
N TYR A 549 -19.11 -3.84 -14.41
CA TYR A 549 -18.95 -5.20 -14.91
C TYR A 549 -20.28 -5.95 -15.00
N PHE A 550 -21.18 -5.83 -14.02
CA PHE A 550 -22.53 -6.41 -14.09
C PHE A 550 -23.41 -5.73 -15.16
N LEU A 551 -23.25 -4.43 -15.38
CA LEU A 551 -23.95 -3.73 -16.46
C LEU A 551 -23.50 -4.25 -17.85
N ALA A 552 -22.21 -4.52 -18.02
CA ALA A 552 -21.65 -5.11 -19.24
C ALA A 552 -21.94 -6.62 -19.35
N ASN A 553 -22.02 -7.32 -18.22
CA ASN A 553 -22.23 -8.77 -18.10
C ASN A 553 -23.42 -9.04 -17.15
N PRO A 554 -24.68 -8.89 -17.62
CA PRO A 554 -25.86 -8.99 -16.76
C PRO A 554 -26.03 -10.34 -16.06
N LYS A 555 -25.33 -11.36 -16.54
CA LYS A 555 -25.31 -12.71 -16.00
C LYS A 555 -23.87 -13.22 -15.95
N VAL A 556 -23.37 -13.42 -14.75
CA VAL A 556 -22.00 -13.87 -14.46
C VAL A 556 -22.00 -15.36 -14.18
N THR A 557 -21.07 -16.08 -14.79
CA THR A 557 -20.80 -17.49 -14.47
C THR A 557 -19.52 -17.59 -13.66
N PRO A 558 -19.51 -18.35 -12.54
CA PRO A 558 -18.30 -18.55 -11.75
C PRO A 558 -17.11 -19.06 -12.59
N PRO A 559 -15.91 -18.46 -12.47
CA PRO A 559 -14.69 -19.04 -13.04
C PRO A 559 -14.33 -20.29 -12.23
N VAL A 560 -14.36 -21.45 -12.89
CA VAL A 560 -14.11 -22.77 -12.28
C VAL A 560 -12.76 -23.36 -12.68
N ASP A 561 -11.95 -22.61 -13.42
CA ASP A 561 -10.62 -22.97 -13.85
C ASP A 561 -9.59 -22.68 -12.74
N GLN A 562 -8.69 -23.64 -12.47
CA GLN A 562 -7.61 -23.50 -11.49
C GLN A 562 -6.41 -22.79 -12.12
N ARG A 563 -6.05 -21.63 -11.58
CA ARG A 563 -5.03 -20.76 -12.20
C ARG A 563 -3.66 -20.89 -11.53
N ALA A 564 -3.57 -21.65 -10.44
CA ALA A 564 -2.34 -21.79 -9.69
C ALA A 564 -2.08 -23.24 -9.26
N VAL A 565 -1.33 -24.01 -10.05
CA VAL A 565 -1.14 -25.45 -9.82
C VAL A 565 0.21 -25.75 -9.19
N GLY A 566 0.19 -26.51 -8.09
CA GLY A 566 1.40 -27.03 -7.47
C GLY A 566 1.89 -28.28 -8.19
N VAL A 567 3.18 -28.33 -8.52
CA VAL A 567 3.82 -29.40 -9.28
C VAL A 567 5.18 -29.71 -8.68
N THR A 568 5.36 -30.93 -8.17
CA THR A 568 6.67 -31.50 -7.84
C THR A 568 6.96 -32.65 -8.79
N VAL A 569 8.15 -32.66 -9.39
CA VAL A 569 8.59 -33.72 -10.31
C VAL A 569 9.74 -34.49 -9.67
N THR A 570 9.63 -35.82 -9.59
CA THR A 570 10.66 -36.69 -9.02
C THR A 570 10.98 -37.86 -9.95
N PRO A 571 12.25 -38.18 -10.24
CA PRO A 571 13.48 -37.44 -9.86
C PRO A 571 13.67 -36.15 -10.69
N THR A 572 14.64 -35.31 -10.33
CA THR A 572 15.09 -34.16 -11.13
C THR A 572 16.51 -34.39 -11.66
N PRO A 573 16.70 -35.22 -12.70
CA PRO A 573 18.02 -35.57 -13.20
C PRO A 573 18.76 -34.34 -13.76
N ALA A 574 20.03 -34.20 -13.41
CA ALA A 574 20.90 -33.18 -13.98
C ALA A 574 21.11 -33.47 -15.48
N GLY A 575 20.52 -32.64 -16.34
CA GLY A 575 20.55 -32.80 -17.81
C GLY A 575 19.20 -33.08 -18.48
N GLY A 576 18.10 -33.12 -17.72
CA GLY A 576 16.76 -33.40 -18.25
C GLY A 576 16.44 -34.90 -18.31
N PHE A 577 15.21 -35.21 -18.73
CA PHE A 577 14.70 -36.58 -18.76
C PHE A 577 14.88 -37.23 -20.13
N GLN A 578 15.23 -38.51 -20.18
CA GLN A 578 15.32 -39.29 -21.42
C GLN A 578 13.98 -39.97 -21.73
N PRO A 579 13.66 -40.22 -23.02
CA PRO A 579 12.60 -41.15 -23.37
C PRO A 579 12.72 -42.50 -22.63
N GLY A 580 11.63 -42.94 -22.02
CA GLY A 580 11.58 -44.16 -21.20
C GLY A 580 11.84 -43.93 -19.70
N ASP A 581 12.29 -42.75 -19.28
CA ASP A 581 12.42 -42.42 -17.86
C ASP A 581 11.05 -42.44 -17.17
N ALA A 582 11.01 -42.99 -15.96
CA ALA A 582 9.83 -42.91 -15.10
C ALA A 582 9.91 -41.63 -14.26
N ILE A 583 8.88 -40.80 -14.35
CA ILE A 583 8.70 -39.60 -13.54
C ILE A 583 7.47 -39.74 -12.67
N GLU A 584 7.58 -39.26 -11.44
CA GLU A 584 6.46 -39.06 -10.53
C GLU A 584 6.10 -37.57 -10.53
N LEU A 585 4.83 -37.29 -10.77
CA LEU A 585 4.24 -35.96 -10.74
C LEU A 585 3.31 -35.87 -9.53
N ASP A 586 3.75 -35.16 -8.50
CA ASP A 586 2.90 -34.79 -7.38
C ASP A 586 2.25 -33.45 -7.68
N LEU A 587 0.93 -33.47 -7.79
CA LEU A 587 0.10 -32.32 -8.13
C LEU A 587 -0.72 -31.88 -6.92
N SER A 588 -0.89 -30.57 -6.76
CA SER A 588 -1.72 -29.94 -5.74
C SER A 588 -2.40 -28.67 -6.27
N SER A 589 -3.31 -28.11 -5.49
CA SER A 589 -4.24 -27.05 -5.92
C SER A 589 -5.02 -27.43 -7.18
N LEU A 590 -5.62 -28.62 -7.18
CA LEU A 590 -6.42 -29.08 -8.32
C LEU A 590 -7.93 -28.80 -8.16
N VAL A 591 -8.35 -28.33 -6.98
CA VAL A 591 -9.75 -27.97 -6.69
C VAL A 591 -9.84 -26.78 -5.72
N PHE A 592 -10.85 -25.95 -5.91
CA PHE A 592 -11.22 -24.94 -4.91
C PHE A 592 -11.73 -25.61 -3.63
N SER A 593 -11.27 -25.16 -2.46
CA SER A 593 -11.66 -25.78 -1.18
C SER A 593 -13.14 -25.57 -0.83
N SER A 594 -13.81 -24.61 -1.46
CA SER A 594 -15.23 -24.30 -1.29
C SER A 594 -16.16 -25.14 -2.17
N GLU A 595 -15.62 -25.88 -3.14
CA GLU A 595 -16.40 -26.77 -4.00
C GLU A 595 -16.79 -28.07 -3.30
N ASP A 596 -17.80 -28.74 -3.88
CA ASP A 596 -18.21 -30.07 -3.44
C ASP A 596 -17.10 -31.10 -3.76
N PRO A 597 -16.52 -31.79 -2.76
CA PRO A 597 -15.50 -32.82 -2.96
C PRO A 597 -15.90 -33.91 -3.95
N ALA A 598 -17.21 -34.18 -4.09
CA ALA A 598 -17.70 -35.19 -5.03
C ALA A 598 -17.45 -34.80 -6.51
N LYS A 599 -17.15 -33.53 -6.78
CA LYS A 599 -16.83 -33.00 -8.11
C LYS A 599 -15.35 -33.02 -8.47
N ALA A 600 -14.47 -33.50 -7.58
CA ALA A 600 -13.01 -33.43 -7.79
C ALA A 600 -12.52 -34.16 -9.05
N GLY A 601 -13.20 -35.24 -9.46
CA GLY A 601 -12.92 -35.90 -10.73
C GLY A 601 -11.52 -36.53 -10.81
N THR A 602 -10.94 -36.48 -12.01
CA THR A 602 -9.64 -37.07 -12.33
C THR A 602 -8.75 -36.05 -13.05
N VAL A 603 -7.45 -36.12 -12.80
CA VAL A 603 -6.43 -35.42 -13.57
C VAL A 603 -5.72 -36.42 -14.49
N SER A 604 -5.33 -35.99 -15.68
CA SER A 604 -4.54 -36.80 -16.60
C SER A 604 -3.33 -36.04 -17.13
N VAL A 605 -2.31 -36.78 -17.54
CA VAL A 605 -1.11 -36.24 -18.21
C VAL A 605 -1.12 -36.79 -19.61
N THR A 606 -0.95 -35.89 -20.59
CA THR A 606 -0.96 -36.22 -22.01
C THR A 606 0.32 -35.72 -22.69
N ALA A 607 0.71 -36.39 -23.77
CA ALA A 607 1.73 -35.92 -24.71
C ALA A 607 1.24 -36.22 -26.13
N ASP A 608 1.37 -35.25 -27.05
CA ASP A 608 0.84 -35.32 -28.42
C ASP A 608 -0.63 -35.78 -28.49
N GLY A 609 -1.44 -35.34 -27.53
CA GLY A 609 -2.86 -35.68 -27.43
C GLY A 609 -3.15 -37.12 -26.95
N LYS A 610 -2.12 -37.90 -26.57
CA LYS A 610 -2.27 -39.24 -26.00
C LYS A 610 -2.11 -39.20 -24.48
N GLU A 611 -3.06 -39.80 -23.76
CA GLU A 611 -2.99 -39.99 -22.31
C GLU A 611 -1.85 -40.95 -21.93
N LEU A 612 -0.97 -40.48 -21.05
CA LEU A 612 0.16 -41.24 -20.50
C LEU A 612 -0.19 -41.82 -19.12
N ALA A 613 -0.89 -41.04 -18.29
CA ALA A 613 -1.36 -41.46 -16.98
C ALA A 613 -2.59 -40.64 -16.56
N SER A 614 -3.40 -41.21 -15.67
CA SER A 614 -4.48 -40.50 -14.99
C SER A 614 -4.62 -40.96 -13.55
N SER A 615 -5.09 -40.07 -12.68
CA SER A 615 -5.36 -40.37 -11.27
C SER A 615 -6.63 -39.65 -10.81
N ALA A 616 -7.34 -40.26 -9.87
CA ALA A 616 -8.38 -39.56 -9.11
C ALA A 616 -7.73 -38.47 -8.24
N ILE A 617 -8.46 -37.37 -8.05
CA ILE A 617 -8.03 -36.27 -7.19
C ILE A 617 -8.52 -36.53 -5.76
N ASP A 618 -7.62 -36.39 -4.77
CA ASP A 618 -7.95 -36.34 -3.34
C ASP A 618 -8.39 -34.91 -2.96
N PRO A 619 -9.69 -34.67 -2.71
CA PRO A 619 -10.22 -33.33 -2.42
C PRO A 619 -10.01 -32.89 -0.97
N THR A 620 -9.22 -33.62 -0.18
CA THR A 620 -8.98 -33.27 1.23
C THR A 620 -8.36 -31.88 1.34
N ILE A 621 -9.06 -30.99 2.05
CA ILE A 621 -8.66 -29.59 2.27
C ILE A 621 -7.44 -29.54 3.18
N THR A 622 -6.47 -28.70 2.81
CA THR A 622 -5.31 -28.37 3.63
C THR A 622 -5.51 -26.99 4.23
N ASP A 623 -5.50 -26.87 5.55
CA ASP A 623 -5.74 -25.58 6.21
C ASP A 623 -4.59 -24.61 5.98
N LYS A 624 -4.94 -23.33 5.79
CA LYS A 624 -4.03 -22.16 5.69
C LYS A 624 -3.10 -22.12 4.47
N ASN A 625 -3.23 -23.03 3.50
CA ASN A 625 -2.51 -22.99 2.23
C ASN A 625 -3.43 -23.51 1.10
N ASP A 626 -2.87 -23.68 -0.09
CA ASP A 626 -3.60 -24.10 -1.29
C ASP A 626 -3.27 -25.53 -1.74
N GLU A 627 -2.72 -26.36 -0.86
CA GLU A 627 -2.23 -27.69 -1.22
C GLU A 627 -3.33 -28.77 -1.19
N GLN A 628 -4.61 -28.38 -1.32
CA GLN A 628 -5.74 -29.30 -1.46
C GLN A 628 -5.90 -29.81 -2.90
N GLY A 629 -6.70 -30.85 -3.10
CA GLY A 629 -6.90 -31.42 -4.44
C GLY A 629 -5.62 -32.05 -4.94
N ARG A 630 -5.20 -33.17 -4.34
CA ARG A 630 -3.90 -33.79 -4.65
C ARG A 630 -4.03 -34.98 -5.57
N ALA A 631 -3.01 -35.20 -6.40
CA ALA A 631 -2.88 -36.42 -7.19
C ALA A 631 -1.41 -36.72 -7.45
N THR A 632 -1.05 -38.00 -7.40
CA THR A 632 0.29 -38.48 -7.77
C THR A 632 0.16 -39.33 -9.02
N LEU A 633 0.93 -39.01 -10.07
CA LEU A 633 0.93 -39.76 -11.32
C LEU A 633 2.34 -40.24 -11.64
N THR A 634 2.47 -41.53 -11.97
CA THR A 634 3.69 -42.06 -12.57
C THR A 634 3.56 -42.05 -14.08
N VAL A 635 4.41 -41.28 -14.75
CA VAL A 635 4.43 -41.11 -16.21
C VAL A 635 5.74 -41.67 -16.75
N THR A 636 5.68 -42.38 -17.88
CA THR A 636 6.88 -42.71 -18.65
C THR A 636 7.08 -41.63 -19.69
N VAL A 637 8.26 -41.00 -19.71
CA VAL A 637 8.60 -39.96 -20.68
C VAL A 637 8.52 -40.56 -22.09
N PRO A 638 7.67 -40.02 -22.97
CA PRO A 638 7.46 -40.60 -24.29
C PRO A 638 8.67 -40.36 -25.19
N GLU A 639 8.87 -41.26 -26.15
CA GLU A 639 9.74 -41.00 -27.29
C GLU A 639 8.98 -40.11 -28.28
N ILE A 640 9.48 -38.91 -28.54
CA ILE A 640 8.86 -37.94 -29.47
C ILE A 640 9.62 -37.99 -30.79
N GLU A 641 8.92 -38.25 -31.89
CA GLU A 641 9.52 -38.19 -33.23
C GLU A 641 9.90 -36.74 -33.56
N ALA A 642 11.16 -36.50 -33.95
CA ALA A 642 11.61 -35.18 -34.38
C ALA A 642 10.74 -34.67 -35.55
N PRO A 643 10.29 -33.41 -35.54
CA PRO A 643 9.54 -32.86 -36.66
C PRO A 643 10.38 -32.95 -37.93
N ALA A 644 9.81 -33.52 -39.01
CA ALA A 644 10.47 -33.63 -40.30
C ALA A 644 11.01 -32.25 -40.73
N ALA A 645 12.34 -32.15 -40.84
CA ALA A 645 13.06 -30.91 -41.04
C ALA A 645 12.46 -30.05 -42.18
N ARG A 646 12.06 -28.82 -41.85
CA ARG A 646 11.82 -27.76 -42.83
C ARG A 646 13.17 -27.41 -43.46
N ALA A 647 13.45 -27.95 -44.65
CA ALA A 647 14.69 -27.73 -45.38
C ALA A 647 14.91 -26.23 -45.67
N ALA A 648 15.75 -25.57 -44.87
CA ALA A 648 16.31 -24.26 -45.20
C ALA A 648 17.54 -24.47 -46.09
N ALA A 649 17.54 -23.82 -47.25
CA ALA A 649 18.59 -23.87 -48.24
C ALA A 649 19.96 -23.42 -47.64
N ARG A 650 20.95 -24.32 -47.69
CA ARG A 650 22.35 -23.98 -47.40
C ARG A 650 22.98 -23.33 -48.65
N THR A 651 23.39 -22.07 -48.52
CA THR A 651 24.36 -21.45 -49.44
C THR A 651 25.77 -21.72 -48.91
N ALA A 652 26.66 -22.17 -49.79
CA ALA A 652 28.00 -22.64 -49.52
C ALA A 652 29.03 -21.51 -49.25
N GLY A 653 30.00 -21.77 -48.37
CA GLY A 653 31.14 -20.87 -48.14
C GLY A 653 32.10 -21.21 -46.99
N SER A 654 32.79 -22.37 -47.06
CA SER A 654 34.13 -22.71 -46.54
C SER A 654 34.58 -22.52 -45.07
N VAL A 655 34.87 -23.69 -44.45
CA VAL A 655 36.06 -24.17 -43.67
C VAL A 655 36.29 -23.75 -42.20
N SER A 656 36.48 -24.79 -41.37
CA SER A 656 36.52 -24.85 -39.90
C SER A 656 37.93 -24.84 -39.27
N LEU A 657 37.99 -24.60 -37.96
CA LEU A 657 38.61 -25.49 -36.95
C LEU A 657 38.48 -24.90 -35.53
N ALA A 658 37.62 -25.51 -34.70
CA ALA A 658 37.85 -25.83 -33.28
C ALA A 658 36.58 -26.46 -32.70
N ALA A 659 36.71 -27.69 -32.20
CA ALA A 659 35.66 -28.47 -31.59
C ALA A 659 35.10 -27.77 -30.33
N VAL A 660 33.80 -27.51 -30.34
CA VAL A 660 32.98 -27.36 -29.15
C VAL A 660 31.78 -28.28 -29.39
N ALA A 661 31.46 -29.12 -28.40
CA ALA A 661 30.35 -30.06 -28.47
C ALA A 661 29.09 -29.38 -29.05
N GLU A 662 28.57 -29.94 -30.14
CA GLU A 662 27.29 -29.53 -30.73
C GLU A 662 26.20 -29.65 -29.64
N PRO A 663 25.27 -28.69 -29.53
CA PRO A 663 24.14 -28.84 -28.62
C PRO A 663 23.32 -30.04 -29.05
N VAL A 664 23.09 -31.00 -28.15
CA VAL A 664 22.11 -32.06 -28.35
C VAL A 664 20.78 -31.36 -28.62
N ALA A 665 20.19 -31.57 -29.80
CA ALA A 665 18.88 -31.02 -30.11
C ALA A 665 17.89 -31.51 -29.05
N THR A 666 17.13 -30.62 -28.43
CA THR A 666 16.02 -30.96 -27.53
C THR A 666 14.71 -30.82 -28.30
N THR A 667 13.71 -31.67 -28.05
CA THR A 667 12.34 -31.40 -28.52
C THR A 667 11.63 -30.59 -27.45
N ASP A 668 10.92 -29.54 -27.85
CA ASP A 668 10.12 -28.72 -26.94
C ASP A 668 8.70 -29.28 -26.72
N ALA A 669 8.40 -30.56 -27.04
CA ALA A 669 7.05 -31.08 -26.85
C ALA A 669 6.77 -31.23 -25.35
N PRO A 670 5.86 -30.42 -24.78
CA PRO A 670 5.68 -30.39 -23.34
C PRO A 670 4.77 -31.52 -22.86
N LEU A 671 4.90 -31.93 -21.60
CA LEU A 671 3.86 -32.72 -20.96
C LEU A 671 2.68 -31.80 -20.64
N VAL A 672 1.49 -32.18 -21.06
CA VAL A 672 0.27 -31.41 -20.83
C VAL A 672 -0.57 -32.10 -19.75
N VAL A 673 -0.67 -31.46 -18.59
CA VAL A 673 -1.55 -31.88 -17.49
C VAL A 673 -2.94 -31.36 -17.79
N THR A 674 -3.92 -32.26 -17.92
CA THR A 674 -5.32 -31.92 -18.12
C THR A 674 -6.09 -32.09 -16.81
N LEU A 675 -6.61 -30.97 -16.30
CA LEU A 675 -7.41 -30.88 -15.08
C LEU A 675 -8.89 -31.19 -15.35
N PRO A 676 -9.71 -31.41 -14.28
CA PRO A 676 -11.16 -31.49 -14.43
C PRO A 676 -11.72 -30.30 -15.22
N GLY A 677 -12.65 -30.58 -16.14
CA GLY A 677 -13.22 -29.54 -17.02
C GLY A 677 -12.41 -29.25 -18.29
N GLY A 678 -11.26 -29.92 -18.50
CA GLY A 678 -10.50 -29.84 -19.75
C GLY A 678 -9.45 -28.73 -19.80
N GLN A 679 -9.21 -28.05 -18.67
CA GLN A 679 -8.13 -27.07 -18.53
C GLN A 679 -6.77 -27.76 -18.63
N THR A 680 -5.81 -27.13 -19.31
CA THR A 680 -4.48 -27.69 -19.53
C THR A 680 -3.39 -26.84 -18.90
N VAL A 681 -2.43 -27.50 -18.22
CA VAL A 681 -1.19 -26.92 -17.70
C VAL A 681 -0.01 -27.55 -18.40
N THR A 682 0.89 -26.73 -18.92
CA THR A 682 2.05 -27.17 -19.69
C THR A 682 3.26 -27.29 -18.78
N LEU A 683 3.79 -28.50 -18.62
CA LEU A 683 5.04 -28.75 -17.90
C LEU A 683 6.21 -28.71 -18.88
N ALA A 684 7.16 -27.80 -18.64
CA ALA A 684 8.42 -27.76 -19.35
C ALA A 684 9.30 -28.93 -18.90
N VAL A 685 9.20 -30.06 -19.60
CA VAL A 685 10.10 -31.21 -19.42
C VAL A 685 11.11 -31.16 -20.54
N THR A 686 12.39 -30.99 -20.22
CA THR A 686 13.47 -31.08 -21.21
C THR A 686 13.63 -32.53 -21.63
N ILE A 687 13.27 -32.84 -22.89
CA ILE A 687 13.43 -34.16 -23.52
C ILE A 687 14.54 -34.07 -24.58
N PRO A 688 15.70 -34.70 -24.38
CA PRO A 688 16.77 -34.75 -25.38
C PRO A 688 16.34 -35.57 -26.60
N VAL A 689 16.61 -35.07 -27.81
CA VAL A 689 16.49 -35.84 -29.04
C VAL A 689 17.70 -36.75 -29.13
N ALA A 690 17.49 -38.06 -29.28
CA ALA A 690 18.57 -38.96 -29.64
C ALA A 690 19.14 -38.50 -31.00
N ALA A 691 20.42 -38.15 -31.05
CA ALA A 691 21.09 -37.85 -32.30
C ALA A 691 20.90 -39.05 -33.25
N ALA A 692 20.30 -38.82 -34.41
CA ALA A 692 20.26 -39.84 -35.46
C ALA A 692 21.71 -40.18 -35.81
N VAL A 693 22.15 -41.37 -35.44
CA VAL A 693 23.48 -41.88 -35.83
C VAL A 693 23.42 -42.05 -37.34
N ASP A 694 24.19 -41.24 -38.07
CA ASP A 694 24.37 -41.45 -39.51
C ASP A 694 25.21 -42.73 -39.68
N PRO A 695 24.65 -43.82 -40.24
CA PRO A 695 25.39 -45.06 -40.43
C PRO A 695 26.51 -44.94 -41.49
N THR A 696 26.75 -43.72 -42.02
CA THR A 696 27.80 -43.43 -43.00
C THR A 696 28.94 -42.56 -42.46
N ASP A 697 28.98 -42.26 -41.15
CA ASP A 697 30.11 -41.52 -40.54
C ASP A 697 31.38 -42.41 -40.49
N PRO A 698 32.44 -42.07 -41.25
CA PRO A 698 33.68 -42.84 -41.31
C PRO A 698 34.55 -42.72 -40.05
N THR A 699 34.08 -42.01 -39.01
CA THR A 699 34.80 -41.86 -37.72
C THR A 699 34.23 -42.74 -36.59
N ASP A 700 33.26 -43.61 -36.88
CA ASP A 700 32.74 -44.58 -35.92
C ASP A 700 33.79 -45.66 -35.59
N PRO A 701 34.30 -45.72 -34.33
CA PRO A 701 35.28 -46.73 -33.92
C PRO A 701 34.68 -48.15 -33.83
N THR A 702 33.40 -48.34 -34.16
CA THR A 702 32.71 -49.63 -34.13
C THR A 702 32.52 -50.28 -35.51
N ASP A 703 33.00 -49.69 -36.61
CA ASP A 703 32.98 -50.31 -37.94
C ASP A 703 33.98 -51.50 -38.01
N PRO A 704 33.50 -52.75 -38.17
CA PRO A 704 34.36 -53.94 -38.17
C PRO A 704 35.13 -54.16 -39.48
N THR A 705 35.08 -53.24 -40.45
CA THR A 705 35.63 -53.47 -41.81
C THR A 705 37.00 -52.85 -42.10
N ASP A 706 37.66 -52.19 -41.14
CA ASP A 706 38.94 -51.52 -41.39
C ASP A 706 40.18 -52.48 -41.27
N PRO A 707 40.99 -52.69 -42.33
CA PRO A 707 42.13 -53.60 -42.29
C PRO A 707 43.42 -52.95 -41.77
N VAL A 708 43.99 -53.58 -40.73
CA VAL A 708 45.26 -53.24 -40.06
C VAL A 708 46.50 -53.58 -40.91
N ASP A 709 47.53 -52.72 -40.93
CA ASP A 709 48.97 -53.12 -40.97
C ASP A 709 49.95 -51.94 -40.64
N PRO A 710 51.28 -52.10 -40.42
CA PRO A 710 51.89 -52.00 -39.08
C PRO A 710 53.09 -51.00 -38.95
N THR A 711 53.48 -50.76 -37.68
CA THR A 711 54.74 -50.25 -37.02
C THR A 711 56.02 -49.90 -37.85
N PRO A 712 57.00 -49.08 -37.35
CA PRO A 712 57.61 -49.19 -36.00
C PRO A 712 58.17 -47.93 -35.27
N ALA A 713 58.53 -48.15 -34.00
CA ALA A 713 59.12 -47.23 -33.01
C ALA A 713 60.56 -46.75 -33.32
N PRO A 714 61.04 -45.70 -32.62
CA PRO A 714 62.18 -45.90 -31.70
C PRO A 714 62.16 -45.08 -30.39
N THR A 715 62.98 -45.53 -29.43
CA THR A 715 63.36 -44.90 -28.13
C THR A 715 64.76 -44.21 -28.25
N PRO A 716 65.45 -43.74 -27.18
CA PRO A 716 65.17 -42.58 -26.30
C PRO A 716 66.41 -41.64 -26.06
N ASN A 717 66.24 -40.63 -25.18
CA ASN A 717 67.22 -39.99 -24.24
C ASN A 717 67.73 -38.53 -24.53
N PRO A 718 68.37 -37.79 -23.55
CA PRO A 718 67.84 -36.56 -22.93
C PRO A 718 68.89 -35.39 -22.73
N GLY A 719 68.51 -34.31 -22.01
CA GLY A 719 69.40 -33.24 -21.49
C GLY A 719 69.33 -31.91 -22.28
N GLY A 720 69.54 -30.69 -21.77
CA GLY A 720 70.00 -30.12 -20.50
C GLY A 720 70.68 -28.74 -20.78
N GLY A 721 70.58 -27.74 -19.87
CA GLY A 721 71.39 -26.49 -19.84
C GLY A 721 70.75 -25.24 -20.52
N VAL A 722 70.40 -24.10 -19.89
CA VAL A 722 71.07 -23.08 -19.02
C VAL A 722 71.75 -21.89 -19.77
N ILE A 723 71.07 -20.71 -19.79
CA ILE A 723 71.50 -19.27 -19.58
C ILE A 723 72.57 -18.63 -20.53
N PRO A 724 72.69 -17.28 -20.80
CA PRO A 724 72.00 -16.04 -20.29
C PRO A 724 71.45 -15.03 -21.36
N GLY A 725 70.75 -13.97 -20.90
CA GLY A 725 70.34 -12.75 -21.65
C GLY A 725 71.52 -11.79 -21.99
N PRO A 726 71.34 -10.46 -22.25
CA PRO A 726 70.17 -9.57 -22.01
C PRO A 726 69.80 -8.61 -23.20
N GLY A 727 68.76 -7.77 -23.04
CA GLY A 727 68.75 -6.43 -23.67
C GLY A 727 67.42 -5.83 -24.16
N ALA A 728 66.80 -5.02 -23.29
CA ALA A 728 66.15 -3.72 -23.50
C ALA A 728 64.90 -3.54 -24.43
N GLY A 729 63.89 -2.85 -23.88
CA GLY A 729 62.87 -2.09 -24.62
C GLY A 729 61.60 -1.84 -23.82
N ASP A 730 61.45 -0.63 -23.28
CA ASP A 730 60.34 -0.09 -22.47
C ASP A 730 58.93 -0.26 -23.05
N GLY A 731 57.93 -0.18 -22.16
CA GLY A 731 56.55 0.15 -22.50
C GLY A 731 55.55 -0.17 -21.40
N ASP A 732 55.19 0.85 -20.64
CA ASP A 732 54.16 0.93 -19.59
C ASP A 732 52.85 0.17 -19.90
N ASP A 733 52.26 -0.52 -18.92
CA ASP A 733 51.14 -0.01 -18.11
C ASP A 733 50.54 -1.13 -17.25
N ALA A 734 50.06 -0.74 -16.07
CA ALA A 734 49.71 -1.60 -14.94
C ALA A 734 48.34 -2.28 -15.10
N GLY A 735 48.20 -3.52 -14.59
CA GLY A 735 46.91 -4.20 -14.65
C GLY A 735 46.82 -5.61 -14.06
N ILE A 736 47.07 -5.75 -12.75
CA ILE A 736 46.37 -6.69 -11.83
C ILE A 736 46.64 -8.21 -12.00
N GLY A 737 47.55 -8.73 -11.18
CA GLY A 737 47.40 -10.01 -10.46
C GLY A 737 47.41 -9.69 -8.96
N GLY A 738 46.87 -10.44 -8.02
CA GLY A 738 46.36 -11.81 -8.00
C GLY A 738 46.50 -12.31 -6.56
N VAL A 739 45.41 -12.86 -6.03
CA VAL A 739 45.33 -13.97 -5.05
C VAL A 739 45.79 -13.77 -3.59
N GLY A 740 44.86 -14.02 -2.64
CA GLY A 740 45.10 -14.95 -1.52
C GLY A 740 44.91 -14.47 -0.06
N GLY A 741 44.10 -15.23 0.69
CA GLY A 741 44.13 -15.38 2.17
C GLY A 741 43.00 -14.64 2.94
N THR A 742 41.92 -15.31 3.37
CA THR A 742 41.70 -16.02 4.66
C THR A 742 41.84 -15.15 5.92
N ASP A 743 40.72 -14.77 6.54
CA ASP A 743 40.32 -15.11 7.93
C ASP A 743 39.25 -14.15 8.50
N ASP A 744 38.33 -14.78 9.23
CA ASP A 744 37.25 -14.32 10.13
C ASP A 744 37.29 -12.89 10.73
N ASP A 745 36.21 -12.13 10.51
CA ASP A 745 35.55 -11.26 11.53
C ASP A 745 34.09 -10.94 11.11
N PRO A 746 33.05 -11.32 11.86
CA PRO A 746 31.66 -11.00 11.53
C PRO A 746 31.16 -9.81 12.35
N ARG A 747 31.40 -8.56 11.91
CA ARG A 747 30.68 -7.38 12.43
C ARG A 747 30.55 -6.27 11.40
N ALA A 748 29.37 -6.13 10.80
CA ALA A 748 28.70 -4.86 10.47
C ALA A 748 27.48 -5.14 9.56
N GLY A 749 26.40 -5.65 10.14
CA GLY A 749 25.06 -5.57 9.55
C GLY A 749 24.30 -4.47 10.28
N GLY A 750 23.94 -3.40 9.58
CA GLY A 750 23.09 -2.34 10.09
C GLY A 750 21.65 -2.84 10.22
N ASP A 751 21.06 -2.60 11.39
CA ASP A 751 19.68 -2.93 11.72
C ASP A 751 18.70 -2.16 10.83
N LEU A 752 17.82 -2.91 10.15
CA LEU A 752 16.57 -2.40 9.57
C LEU A 752 15.46 -2.53 10.61
N ALA A 753 14.60 -1.50 10.67
CA ALA A 753 13.51 -1.37 11.64
C ALA A 753 12.46 -2.48 11.49
N TYR A 754 12.11 -3.11 12.61
CA TYR A 754 11.03 -4.10 12.71
C TYR A 754 9.94 -3.56 13.65
N THR A 755 8.69 -3.59 13.19
CA THR A 755 7.45 -3.28 13.91
C THR A 755 7.02 -4.46 14.81
N GLY A 756 6.48 -4.18 16.00
CA GLY A 756 6.16 -5.14 17.10
C GLY A 756 5.18 -6.29 16.75
N ALA A 757 4.97 -7.34 17.54
CA ALA A 757 4.88 -7.53 19.02
C ALA A 757 5.53 -8.90 19.44
N ASP A 758 5.72 -9.34 20.68
CA ASP A 758 5.08 -9.06 21.97
C ASP A 758 5.98 -9.53 23.17
N LEU A 759 5.62 -9.09 24.37
CA LEU A 759 6.36 -9.08 25.64
C LEU A 759 6.78 -10.43 26.27
N THR A 760 8.04 -10.53 26.74
CA THR A 760 8.37 -11.13 28.06
C THR A 760 9.63 -10.51 28.72
N ALA A 761 9.44 -9.87 29.88
CA ALA A 761 10.38 -9.52 30.97
C ALA A 761 11.60 -8.61 30.67
N PRO A 762 11.64 -7.38 31.24
CA PRO A 762 11.78 -7.23 32.70
C PRO A 762 10.69 -6.32 33.30
N ALA A 763 9.45 -6.80 33.35
CA ALA A 763 8.31 -6.11 33.96
C ALA A 763 8.11 -6.40 35.46
N ILE A 764 9.17 -6.80 36.19
CA ILE A 764 9.08 -7.10 37.64
C ILE A 764 9.61 -5.95 38.52
N ALA A 765 10.35 -4.97 37.98
CA ALA A 765 10.88 -3.86 38.79
C ALA A 765 9.96 -2.62 38.84
N ALA A 766 9.08 -2.41 37.86
CA ALA A 766 8.20 -1.22 37.80
C ALA A 766 6.86 -1.40 38.56
N GLY A 767 6.37 -2.64 38.69
CA GLY A 767 5.11 -2.94 39.40
C GLY A 767 5.17 -2.73 40.92
N LEU A 768 6.35 -2.84 41.53
CA LEU A 768 6.54 -2.63 42.97
C LEU A 768 6.61 -1.14 43.36
N LEU A 769 6.98 -0.24 42.43
CA LEU A 769 7.02 1.21 42.68
C LEU A 769 5.65 1.88 42.53
N LEU A 770 4.80 1.36 41.63
CA LEU A 770 3.43 1.87 41.45
C LEU A 770 2.49 1.48 42.60
N LEU A 771 2.64 0.28 43.20
CA LEU A 771 1.85 -0.09 44.39
C LEU A 771 2.25 0.70 45.65
N ALA A 772 3.53 1.08 45.80
CA ALA A 772 3.99 1.92 46.92
C ALA A 772 3.45 3.36 46.82
N GLY A 773 3.40 3.93 45.61
CA GLY A 773 2.88 5.28 45.36
C GLY A 773 1.37 5.41 45.61
N ILE A 774 0.59 4.40 45.20
CA ILE A 774 -0.86 4.39 45.41
C ILE A 774 -1.21 4.22 46.90
N THR A 775 -0.45 3.41 47.63
CA THR A 775 -0.64 3.23 49.08
C THR A 775 -0.31 4.50 49.86
N ALA A 776 0.74 5.24 49.46
CA ALA A 776 1.09 6.54 50.06
C ALA A 776 0.03 7.62 49.78
N LEU A 777 -0.54 7.66 48.57
CA LEU A 777 -1.60 8.62 48.20
C LEU A 777 -2.91 8.36 48.97
N VAL A 778 -3.27 7.09 49.19
CA VAL A 778 -4.45 6.69 49.96
C VAL A 778 -4.28 7.02 51.45
N VAL A 779 -3.09 6.82 52.02
CA VAL A 779 -2.78 7.20 53.41
C VAL A 779 -2.77 8.72 53.60
N LEU A 780 -2.24 9.49 52.63
CA LEU A 780 -2.27 10.95 52.65
C LEU A 780 -3.68 11.53 52.52
N ARG A 781 -4.54 10.95 51.65
CA ARG A 781 -5.96 11.32 51.56
C ARG A 781 -6.75 10.97 52.83
N ARG A 782 -6.51 9.81 53.45
CA ARG A 782 -7.14 9.42 54.73
C ARG A 782 -6.71 10.32 55.89
N ASN A 783 -5.45 10.75 55.95
CA ASN A 783 -4.96 11.67 56.99
C ASN A 783 -5.45 13.10 56.80
N ARG A 784 -5.66 13.58 55.55
CA ARG A 784 -6.34 14.86 55.27
C ARG A 784 -7.81 14.84 55.67
N ALA A 785 -8.54 13.76 55.37
CA ALA A 785 -9.93 13.59 55.76
C ALA A 785 -10.12 13.51 57.29
N ARG A 786 -9.19 12.85 58.01
CA ARG A 786 -9.20 12.82 59.48
C ARG A 786 -8.91 14.18 60.12
N ARG A 787 -7.99 14.98 59.55
CA ARG A 787 -7.72 16.35 60.03
C ARG A 787 -8.87 17.31 59.74
N ALA A 788 -9.58 17.16 58.61
CA ALA A 788 -10.77 17.94 58.30
C ALA A 788 -11.96 17.59 59.23
N ALA A 789 -12.05 16.34 59.69
CA ALA A 789 -13.09 15.89 60.63
C ALA A 789 -12.83 16.29 62.10
N THR A 790 -11.65 16.82 62.45
CA THR A 790 -11.33 17.27 63.83
C THR A 790 -11.49 18.79 64.01
N VAL A 791 -11.96 19.53 63.00
CA VAL A 791 -12.16 21.00 63.04
C VAL A 791 -13.65 21.39 63.07
N LEU A 792 -14.56 20.41 63.24
CA LEU A 792 -16.02 20.66 63.35
C LEU A 792 -16.67 20.08 64.61
N THR A 793 -15.88 19.79 65.64
CA THR A 793 -16.38 19.54 67.00
C THR A 793 -15.42 20.15 68.02
N ASP A 794 -15.50 21.48 68.16
CA ASP A 794 -15.42 22.21 69.44
C ASP A 794 -16.11 23.57 69.25
#